data_AF-A0A840BMW2-F1
#
_entry.id   AF-A0A840BMW2-F1
#
_cell.length_a   1.000
_cell.length_b   1.000
_cell.length_c   1.000
_cell.angle_alpha   90.00
_cell.angle_beta   90.00
_cell.angle_gamma   90.00
#
_symmetry.space_group_name_H-M   'P 1'
#
loop_
_entity.id
_entity.type
_entity.pdbx_description
1 polymer ?
#
loop_
_entity_poly.entity_id
_entity_poly.type
_entity_poly.pdbx_seq_one_letter_code
_entity_poly.pdbx_strand_id
1 'polypeptide(L)'
;MDEAEILEQLNAALQAYAGEDFVRAEKLCRAVLVEAPARPEALTLLGILSRRAGNVAEAQRLYRQAIAAAPHYADAHHNLGNLLMDQGEQQAALACFLAAAEARPNWAEGCNRVAATLHALGRLDEAETWFQRALALRPDSADIHWDHALALLAAGRYAEGWREYEWRWRRGQPAPREFRQPAWQGEALAGRTVLVYSEQGYGDAIQFLRFLPALKALGARVVLEVHAPLSALVGAHLGVDLLVTSGSPLPEFDCHVPLLSLPLYLGIGADALQGDAAYLVPPPEHVSRWAERLRSDALRVGLVWAGNPNVKNDRWRSPRLGPMLPVLQVPGVAFYGLQKGDGERDAEALSQANFTALGPEINDFADTAAIIAALDLVITTDTSVAHLAGALGKPAWVLLHASPDWRWGHAGERSAWYASLRLYRQPALGDWQTPISAIVRDLQALVSGRGHVGGPLLTEPVSVCPLCAGKSLRDVGVWDCRAHALWHPPLPPTIGWRTCASCGHVFASARYTADGLTELFRRAHPGQLGGGDFDAQRFTWSRVVERVLAQHPRAGSVFSGALSWLDVGCGAGGLVFTAAEFGFEATGLDVREEAAKRLRDLGYRAVCADLERFVPERRFSVVSLADVLEHVPFPRDALRKVRALLEDDGLLFVSCPNMDCAAWRGMDAAGANPYWHELEHLHNFSRRSLAAILDAEGFDLVSYGVSQRYKACMEIIARRRPDVGGSA
;
A
#
# COMPACT_ATOMS: atom_id res chain seq x y z
N MET A 1 -22.37 -53.61 14.34
CA MET A 1 -22.72 -52.74 15.48
C MET A 1 -24.06 -52.06 15.20
N ASP A 2 -24.89 -51.83 16.20
CA ASP A 2 -26.06 -50.95 16.05
C ASP A 2 -25.67 -49.46 16.15
N GLU A 3 -26.61 -48.55 15.87
CA GLU A 3 -26.33 -47.10 15.88
C GLU A 3 -25.91 -46.60 17.27
N ALA A 4 -26.44 -47.18 18.34
CA ALA A 4 -26.10 -46.78 19.70
C ALA A 4 -24.65 -47.17 20.04
N GLU A 5 -24.24 -48.38 19.64
CA GLU A 5 -22.88 -48.88 19.80
C GLU A 5 -21.88 -48.07 18.96
N ILE A 6 -22.26 -47.64 17.74
CA ILE A 6 -21.45 -46.75 16.89
C ILE A 6 -21.22 -45.40 17.59
N LEU A 7 -22.28 -44.79 18.12
CA LEU A 7 -22.20 -43.52 18.83
C LEU A 7 -21.38 -43.64 20.11
N GLU A 8 -21.49 -44.75 20.85
CA GLU A 8 -20.68 -45.02 22.03
C GLU A 8 -19.18 -45.09 21.68
N GLN A 9 -18.81 -45.83 20.63
CA GLN A 9 -17.42 -45.91 20.19
C GLN A 9 -16.89 -44.57 19.66
N LEU A 10 -17.71 -43.78 18.95
CA LEU A 10 -17.34 -42.44 18.52
C LEU A 10 -17.08 -41.50 19.71
N ASN A 11 -17.94 -41.54 20.73
CA ASN A 11 -17.74 -40.77 21.96
C ASN A 11 -16.48 -41.20 22.70
N ALA A 12 -16.23 -42.51 22.79
CA ALA A 12 -14.99 -43.04 23.37
C ALA A 12 -13.74 -42.62 22.57
N ALA A 13 -13.85 -42.54 21.23
CA ALA A 13 -12.77 -42.08 20.37
C ALA A 13 -12.48 -40.58 20.59
N LEU A 14 -13.51 -39.76 20.72
CA LEU A 14 -13.39 -38.33 21.03
C LEU A 14 -12.79 -38.09 22.42
N GLN A 15 -13.21 -38.87 23.42
CA GLN A 15 -12.62 -38.83 24.76
C GLN A 15 -11.15 -39.25 24.76
N ALA A 16 -10.80 -40.32 24.03
CA ALA A 16 -9.41 -40.75 23.88
C ALA A 16 -8.57 -39.66 23.19
N TYR A 17 -9.11 -39.02 22.15
CA TYR A 17 -8.46 -37.89 21.48
C TYR A 17 -8.23 -36.71 22.43
N ALA A 18 -9.25 -36.33 23.21
CA ALA A 18 -9.16 -35.25 24.19
C ALA A 18 -8.17 -35.56 25.33
N GLY A 19 -8.04 -36.83 25.71
CA GLY A 19 -7.03 -37.33 26.67
C GLY A 19 -5.66 -37.60 26.06
N GLU A 20 -5.42 -37.19 24.81
CA GLU A 20 -4.18 -37.41 24.04
C GLU A 20 -3.78 -38.89 23.81
N ASP A 21 -4.70 -39.84 24.02
CA ASP A 21 -4.54 -41.25 23.65
C ASP A 21 -4.90 -41.46 22.16
N PHE A 22 -4.02 -40.96 21.30
CA PHE A 22 -4.23 -40.95 19.84
C PHE A 22 -4.29 -42.36 19.24
N VAL A 23 -3.58 -43.32 19.83
CA VAL A 23 -3.57 -44.73 19.37
C VAL A 23 -4.93 -45.37 19.64
N ARG A 24 -5.50 -45.16 20.83
CA ARG A 24 -6.84 -45.65 21.14
C ARG A 24 -7.90 -44.95 20.31
N ALA A 25 -7.80 -43.64 20.12
CA ALA A 25 -8.72 -42.89 19.27
C ALA A 25 -8.73 -43.42 17.82
N GLU A 26 -7.55 -43.67 17.24
CA GLU A 26 -7.42 -44.25 15.91
C GLU A 26 -8.04 -45.65 15.85
N LYS A 27 -7.73 -46.53 16.81
CA LYS A 27 -8.27 -47.89 16.85
C LYS A 27 -9.81 -47.90 16.88
N LEU A 28 -10.40 -47.03 17.71
CA LEU A 28 -11.85 -46.91 17.82
C LEU A 28 -12.47 -46.36 16.52
N CYS A 29 -11.86 -45.34 15.90
CA CYS A 29 -12.33 -44.85 14.60
C CYS A 29 -12.30 -45.95 13.53
N ARG A 30 -11.22 -46.74 13.47
CA ARG A 30 -11.11 -47.84 12.50
C ARG A 30 -12.14 -48.94 12.75
N ALA A 31 -12.45 -49.26 14.01
CA ALA A 31 -13.50 -50.22 14.35
C ALA A 31 -14.89 -49.74 13.86
N VAL A 32 -15.22 -48.47 14.09
CA VAL A 32 -16.45 -47.86 13.56
C VAL A 32 -16.51 -47.94 12.04
N LEU A 33 -15.39 -47.70 11.34
CA LEU A 33 -15.33 -47.73 9.87
C LEU A 33 -15.40 -49.14 9.25
N VAL A 34 -15.12 -50.20 10.03
CA VAL A 34 -15.36 -51.57 9.56
C VAL A 34 -16.86 -51.83 9.41
N GLU A 35 -17.66 -51.34 10.36
CA GLU A 35 -19.10 -51.57 10.42
C GLU A 35 -19.89 -50.50 9.64
N ALA A 36 -19.40 -49.26 9.62
CA ALA A 36 -19.98 -48.11 8.93
C ALA A 36 -18.91 -47.35 8.11
N PRO A 37 -18.54 -47.84 6.90
CA PRO A 37 -17.41 -47.30 6.11
C PRO A 37 -17.55 -45.84 5.69
N ALA A 38 -18.77 -45.31 5.67
CA ALA A 38 -19.09 -43.94 5.27
C ALA A 38 -19.43 -43.04 6.47
N ARG A 39 -19.04 -43.40 7.70
CA ARG A 39 -19.37 -42.59 8.89
C ARG A 39 -18.53 -41.30 8.95
N PRO A 40 -19.11 -40.11 8.76
CA PRO A 40 -18.34 -38.87 8.60
C PRO A 40 -17.58 -38.45 9.87
N GLU A 41 -18.12 -38.76 11.06
CA GLU A 41 -17.48 -38.46 12.35
C GLU A 41 -16.16 -39.22 12.50
N ALA A 42 -16.17 -40.54 12.25
CA ALA A 42 -14.98 -41.39 12.32
C ALA A 42 -13.95 -41.05 11.23
N LEU A 43 -14.40 -40.81 9.99
CA LEU A 43 -13.53 -40.38 8.90
C LEU A 43 -12.83 -39.05 9.22
N THR A 44 -13.55 -38.09 9.79
CA THR A 44 -12.99 -36.78 10.14
C THR A 44 -12.00 -36.88 11.30
N LEU A 45 -12.32 -37.62 12.36
CA LEU A 45 -11.42 -37.81 13.50
C LEU A 45 -10.14 -38.56 13.08
N LEU A 46 -10.25 -39.58 12.23
CA LEU A 46 -9.10 -40.27 11.66
C LEU A 46 -8.26 -39.34 10.76
N GLY A 47 -8.90 -38.43 10.03
CA GLY A 47 -8.23 -37.38 9.26
C GLY A 47 -7.43 -36.43 10.16
N ILE A 48 -8.00 -36.01 11.30
CA ILE A 48 -7.33 -35.16 12.29
C ILE A 48 -6.08 -35.87 12.85
N LEU A 49 -6.22 -37.15 13.22
CA LEU A 49 -5.12 -37.98 13.71
C LEU A 49 -4.02 -38.14 12.66
N SER A 50 -4.40 -38.37 11.40
CA SER A 50 -3.46 -38.48 10.27
C SER A 50 -2.69 -37.18 10.03
N ARG A 51 -3.37 -36.02 10.08
CA ARG A 51 -2.73 -34.70 9.96
C ARG A 51 -1.74 -34.48 11.10
N ARG A 52 -2.10 -34.83 12.34
CA ARG A 52 -1.20 -34.74 13.51
C ARG A 52 0.04 -35.62 13.36
N ALA A 53 -0.10 -36.80 12.77
CA ALA A 53 1.01 -37.71 12.48
C ALA A 53 1.87 -37.28 11.27
N GLY A 54 1.54 -36.18 10.59
CA GLY A 54 2.25 -35.72 9.39
C GLY A 54 1.83 -36.40 8.09
N ASN A 55 0.86 -37.31 8.13
CA ASN A 55 0.33 -38.03 6.96
C ASN A 55 -0.70 -37.16 6.21
N VAL A 56 -0.23 -36.08 5.60
CA VAL A 56 -1.04 -35.05 4.93
C VAL A 56 -1.96 -35.62 3.83
N ALA A 57 -1.42 -36.49 2.97
CA ALA A 57 -2.18 -37.09 1.87
C ALA A 57 -3.35 -37.95 2.38
N GLU A 58 -3.12 -38.70 3.45
CA GLU A 58 -4.13 -39.54 4.07
C GLU A 58 -5.22 -38.70 4.76
N ALA A 59 -4.82 -37.65 5.50
CA ALA A 59 -5.77 -36.72 6.10
C ALA A 59 -6.70 -36.09 5.05
N GLN A 60 -6.13 -35.61 3.95
CA GLN A 60 -6.90 -35.02 2.86
C GLN A 60 -7.87 -36.01 2.22
N ARG A 61 -7.43 -37.27 2.02
CA ARG A 61 -8.27 -38.35 1.50
C ARG A 61 -9.46 -38.64 2.43
N LEU A 62 -9.20 -38.75 3.74
CA LEU A 62 -10.22 -39.02 4.75
C LEU A 62 -11.25 -37.90 4.88
N TYR A 63 -10.81 -36.63 4.88
CA TYR A 63 -11.75 -35.50 4.89
C TYR A 63 -12.64 -35.47 3.64
N ARG A 64 -12.07 -35.73 2.46
CA ARG A 64 -12.87 -35.82 1.22
C ARG A 64 -13.86 -36.97 1.24
N GLN A 65 -13.51 -38.10 1.83
CA GLN A 65 -14.45 -39.21 2.03
C GLN A 65 -15.59 -38.82 2.99
N ALA A 66 -15.28 -38.12 4.09
CA ALA A 66 -16.29 -37.63 5.02
C ALA A 66 -17.27 -36.66 4.33
N ILE A 67 -16.76 -35.73 3.50
CA ILE A 67 -17.57 -34.79 2.71
C ILE A 67 -18.41 -35.54 1.67
N ALA A 68 -17.87 -36.55 0.99
CA ALA A 68 -18.62 -37.34 0.02
C ALA A 68 -19.76 -38.13 0.67
N ALA A 69 -19.54 -38.63 1.90
CA ALA A 69 -20.56 -39.35 2.66
C ALA A 69 -21.64 -38.41 3.24
N ALA A 70 -21.26 -37.21 3.66
CA ALA A 70 -22.17 -36.21 4.21
C ALA A 70 -21.77 -34.79 3.71
N PRO A 71 -22.33 -34.31 2.59
CA PRO A 71 -21.93 -33.05 1.95
C PRO A 71 -22.05 -31.81 2.84
N HIS A 72 -22.98 -31.83 3.80
CA HIS A 72 -23.20 -30.74 4.77
C HIS A 72 -22.54 -31.00 6.13
N TYR A 73 -21.53 -31.87 6.21
CA TYR A 73 -20.82 -32.11 7.45
C TYR A 73 -19.74 -31.04 7.70
N ALA A 74 -20.10 -30.02 8.49
CA ALA A 74 -19.29 -28.83 8.71
C ALA A 74 -17.86 -29.12 9.22
N ASP A 75 -17.69 -30.10 10.12
CA ASP A 75 -16.40 -30.39 10.73
C ASP A 75 -15.39 -30.96 9.73
N ALA A 76 -15.82 -31.75 8.73
CA ALA A 76 -14.92 -32.24 7.68
C ALA A 76 -14.46 -31.10 6.77
N HIS A 77 -15.37 -30.22 6.35
CA HIS A 77 -15.04 -29.03 5.57
C HIS A 77 -14.06 -28.11 6.32
N HIS A 78 -14.31 -27.84 7.60
CA HIS A 78 -13.42 -27.02 8.41
C HIS A 78 -12.02 -27.63 8.56
N ASN A 79 -11.93 -28.93 8.83
CA ASN A 79 -10.63 -29.59 8.99
C ASN A 79 -9.87 -29.72 7.66
N LEU A 80 -10.56 -29.93 6.54
CA LEU A 80 -9.97 -29.83 5.21
C LEU A 80 -9.47 -28.42 4.92
N GLY A 81 -10.25 -27.38 5.25
CA GLY A 81 -9.85 -25.98 5.12
C GLY A 81 -8.58 -25.66 5.92
N ASN A 82 -8.50 -26.11 7.18
CA ASN A 82 -7.29 -25.96 8.00
C ASN A 82 -6.06 -26.65 7.37
N LEU A 83 -6.23 -27.85 6.83
CA LEU A 83 -5.15 -28.56 6.14
C LEU A 83 -4.68 -27.80 4.89
N LEU A 84 -5.62 -27.29 4.09
CA LEU A 84 -5.32 -26.51 2.89
C LEU A 84 -4.62 -25.18 3.24
N MET A 85 -4.99 -24.52 4.34
CA MET A 85 -4.25 -23.36 4.86
C MET A 85 -2.80 -23.72 5.23
N ASP A 86 -2.57 -24.88 5.86
CA ASP A 86 -1.21 -25.33 6.17
C ASP A 86 -0.38 -25.63 4.91
N GLN A 87 -1.04 -25.99 3.80
CA GLN A 87 -0.41 -26.20 2.48
C GLN A 87 -0.27 -24.90 1.68
N GLY A 88 -0.91 -23.81 2.14
CA GLY A 88 -0.91 -22.53 1.44
C GLY A 88 -1.96 -22.39 0.34
N GLU A 89 -2.87 -23.36 0.20
CA GLU A 89 -3.97 -23.35 -0.77
C GLU A 89 -5.16 -22.51 -0.27
N GLN A 90 -4.93 -21.21 -0.07
CA GLN A 90 -5.86 -20.31 0.63
C GLN A 90 -7.23 -20.19 -0.06
N GLN A 91 -7.26 -20.16 -1.40
CA GLN A 91 -8.51 -20.08 -2.15
C GLN A 91 -9.36 -21.35 -2.00
N ALA A 92 -8.72 -22.53 -2.00
CA ALA A 92 -9.39 -23.80 -1.77
C ALA A 92 -9.85 -23.93 -0.31
N ALA A 93 -9.05 -23.44 0.64
CA ALA A 93 -9.42 -23.37 2.04
C ALA A 93 -10.66 -22.48 2.26
N LEU A 94 -10.73 -21.31 1.60
CA LEU A 94 -11.89 -20.42 1.67
C LEU A 94 -13.17 -21.12 1.24
N ALA A 95 -13.15 -21.87 0.14
CA ALA A 95 -14.30 -22.64 -0.33
C ALA A 95 -14.77 -23.68 0.72
N CYS A 96 -13.82 -24.36 1.38
CA CYS A 96 -14.13 -25.30 2.46
C CYS A 96 -14.74 -24.58 3.67
N PHE A 97 -14.17 -23.45 4.10
CA PHE A 97 -14.69 -22.70 5.24
C PHE A 97 -16.08 -22.11 4.98
N LEU A 98 -16.34 -21.65 3.76
CA LEU A 98 -17.68 -21.20 3.34
C LEU A 98 -18.70 -22.35 3.41
N ALA A 99 -18.36 -23.52 2.89
CA ALA A 99 -19.22 -24.71 2.98
C ALA A 99 -19.48 -25.13 4.44
N ALA A 100 -18.45 -25.02 5.31
CA ALA A 100 -18.61 -25.29 6.74
C ALA A 100 -19.53 -24.27 7.44
N ALA A 101 -19.42 -23.00 7.08
CA ALA A 101 -20.27 -21.93 7.61
C ALA A 101 -21.71 -22.01 7.08
N GLU A 102 -21.92 -22.48 5.86
CA GLU A 102 -23.26 -22.76 5.31
C GLU A 102 -23.92 -23.95 6.03
N ALA A 103 -23.16 -25.03 6.25
CA ALA A 103 -23.62 -26.21 6.99
C ALA A 103 -23.94 -25.91 8.46
N ARG A 104 -23.22 -24.97 9.09
CA ARG A 104 -23.43 -24.57 10.49
C ARG A 104 -23.41 -23.03 10.62
N PRO A 105 -24.53 -22.35 10.30
CA PRO A 105 -24.60 -20.87 10.26
C PRO A 105 -24.32 -20.15 11.58
N ASN A 106 -24.55 -20.82 12.72
CA ASN A 106 -24.37 -20.27 14.07
C ASN A 106 -23.05 -20.73 14.71
N TRP A 107 -21.99 -20.86 13.90
CA TRP A 107 -20.67 -21.26 14.36
C TRP A 107 -19.67 -20.11 14.26
N ALA A 108 -19.38 -19.50 15.41
CA ALA A 108 -18.50 -18.34 15.49
C ALA A 108 -17.09 -18.63 14.94
N GLU A 109 -16.50 -19.77 15.29
CA GLU A 109 -15.16 -20.15 14.80
C GLU A 109 -15.16 -20.47 13.30
N GLY A 110 -16.26 -21.02 12.78
CA GLY A 110 -16.44 -21.22 11.34
C GLY A 110 -16.44 -19.90 10.59
N CYS A 111 -17.21 -18.92 11.09
CA CYS A 111 -17.23 -17.55 10.54
C CYS A 111 -15.86 -16.88 10.65
N ASN A 112 -15.17 -17.03 11.79
CA ASN A 112 -13.82 -16.50 11.98
C ASN A 112 -12.81 -17.06 10.99
N ARG A 113 -12.88 -18.37 10.65
CA ARG A 113 -12.00 -18.95 9.63
C ARG A 113 -12.27 -18.37 8.24
N VAL A 114 -13.52 -18.14 7.86
CA VAL A 114 -13.85 -17.45 6.61
C VAL A 114 -13.24 -16.04 6.61
N ALA A 115 -13.45 -15.28 7.69
CA ALA A 115 -12.94 -13.92 7.83
C ALA A 115 -11.41 -13.85 7.76
N ALA A 116 -10.71 -14.69 8.54
CA ALA A 116 -9.26 -14.74 8.58
C ALA A 116 -8.64 -15.18 7.24
N THR A 117 -9.28 -16.10 6.50
CA THR A 117 -8.83 -16.48 5.16
C THR A 117 -9.06 -15.38 4.14
N LEU A 118 -10.19 -14.66 4.20
CA LEU A 118 -10.42 -13.48 3.36
C LEU A 118 -9.40 -12.37 3.64
N HIS A 119 -9.06 -12.15 4.91
CA HIS A 119 -7.97 -11.26 5.31
C HIS A 119 -6.65 -11.69 4.69
N ALA A 120 -6.26 -12.97 4.81
CA ALA A 120 -5.02 -13.47 4.22
C ALA A 120 -4.96 -13.35 2.68
N LEU A 121 -6.11 -13.32 2.02
CA LEU A 121 -6.27 -13.09 0.58
C LEU A 121 -6.37 -11.59 0.20
N GLY A 122 -6.30 -10.67 1.16
CA GLY A 122 -6.44 -9.23 0.96
C GLY A 122 -7.86 -8.75 0.66
N ARG A 123 -8.89 -9.59 0.83
CA ARG A 123 -10.31 -9.27 0.63
C ARG A 123 -10.90 -8.67 1.90
N LEU A 124 -10.39 -7.50 2.29
CA LEU A 124 -10.59 -6.90 3.62
C LEU A 124 -12.06 -6.52 3.90
N ASP A 125 -12.77 -5.96 2.92
CA ASP A 125 -14.18 -5.57 3.08
C ASP A 125 -15.10 -6.78 3.31
N GLU A 126 -14.81 -7.88 2.63
CA GLU A 126 -15.55 -9.13 2.84
C GLU A 126 -15.19 -9.77 4.18
N ALA A 127 -13.91 -9.73 4.57
CA ALA A 127 -13.45 -10.22 5.86
C ALA A 127 -14.18 -9.52 7.02
N GLU A 128 -14.35 -8.19 6.94
CA GLU A 128 -15.06 -7.38 7.93
C GLU A 128 -16.48 -7.90 8.18
N THR A 129 -17.22 -8.18 7.11
CA THR A 129 -18.61 -8.68 7.22
C THR A 129 -18.65 -10.00 7.99
N TRP A 130 -17.68 -10.89 7.76
CA TRP A 130 -17.59 -12.17 8.45
C TRP A 130 -17.08 -12.05 9.89
N PHE A 131 -16.17 -11.11 10.19
CA PHE A 131 -15.76 -10.81 11.56
C PHE A 131 -16.94 -10.30 12.39
N GLN A 132 -17.72 -9.36 11.86
CA GLN A 132 -18.92 -8.84 12.53
C GLN A 132 -19.91 -9.97 12.84
N ARG A 133 -20.13 -10.90 11.90
CA ARG A 133 -20.96 -12.08 12.13
C ARG A 133 -20.39 -12.99 13.22
N ALA A 134 -19.08 -13.25 13.19
CA ALA A 134 -18.42 -14.10 14.18
C ALA A 134 -18.51 -13.51 15.60
N LEU A 135 -18.30 -12.19 15.72
CA LEU A 135 -18.42 -11.45 16.99
C LEU A 135 -19.88 -11.33 17.47
N ALA A 136 -20.86 -11.22 16.56
CA ALA A 136 -22.27 -11.27 16.95
C ALA A 136 -22.67 -12.62 17.56
N LEU A 137 -22.07 -13.72 17.08
CA LEU A 137 -22.28 -15.07 17.64
C LEU A 137 -21.51 -15.30 18.95
N ARG A 138 -20.32 -14.71 19.08
CA ARG A 138 -19.50 -14.82 20.30
C ARG A 138 -18.76 -13.50 20.61
N PRO A 139 -19.41 -12.57 21.32
CA PRO A 139 -18.84 -11.25 21.61
C PRO A 139 -17.62 -11.25 22.54
N ASP A 140 -17.35 -12.35 23.26
CA ASP A 140 -16.23 -12.43 24.22
C ASP A 140 -15.04 -13.25 23.70
N SER A 141 -15.00 -13.54 22.39
CA SER A 141 -13.96 -14.41 21.82
C SER A 141 -12.66 -13.66 21.54
N ALA A 142 -11.68 -13.81 22.43
CA ALA A 142 -10.37 -13.17 22.29
C ALA A 142 -9.64 -13.52 20.99
N ASP A 143 -9.78 -14.75 20.47
CA ASP A 143 -9.20 -15.14 19.18
C ASP A 143 -9.83 -14.39 18.00
N ILE A 144 -11.16 -14.18 18.01
CA ILE A 144 -11.87 -13.49 16.93
C ILE A 144 -11.51 -12.00 16.95
N HIS A 145 -11.52 -11.37 18.12
CA HIS A 145 -11.10 -9.98 18.27
C HIS A 145 -9.65 -9.76 17.83
N TRP A 146 -8.74 -10.69 18.14
CA TRP A 146 -7.37 -10.63 17.65
C TRP A 146 -7.27 -10.71 16.13
N ASP A 147 -7.91 -11.71 15.51
CA ASP A 147 -7.86 -11.86 14.05
C ASP A 147 -8.51 -10.65 13.35
N HIS A 148 -9.57 -10.09 13.94
CA HIS A 148 -10.23 -8.87 13.47
C HIS A 148 -9.33 -7.64 13.60
N ALA A 149 -8.61 -7.49 14.73
CA ALA A 149 -7.65 -6.42 14.93
C ALA A 149 -6.61 -6.39 13.81
N LEU A 150 -6.03 -7.55 13.48
CA LEU A 150 -5.02 -7.63 12.41
C LEU A 150 -5.60 -7.20 11.05
N ALA A 151 -6.84 -7.59 10.75
CA ALA A 151 -7.53 -7.20 9.52
C ALA A 151 -7.84 -5.69 9.46
N LEU A 152 -8.32 -5.11 10.57
CA LEU A 152 -8.58 -3.67 10.68
C LEU A 152 -7.29 -2.85 10.51
N LEU A 153 -6.20 -3.29 11.13
CA LEU A 153 -4.90 -2.65 11.01
C LEU A 153 -4.34 -2.77 9.58
N ALA A 154 -4.51 -3.92 8.93
CA ALA A 154 -4.14 -4.11 7.53
C ALA A 154 -4.96 -3.25 6.56
N ALA A 155 -6.22 -2.95 6.92
CA ALA A 155 -7.10 -2.04 6.19
C ALA A 155 -6.82 -0.55 6.47
N GLY A 156 -5.89 -0.23 7.38
CA GLY A 156 -5.62 1.15 7.80
C GLY A 156 -6.68 1.75 8.74
N ARG A 157 -7.61 0.93 9.26
CA ARG A 157 -8.59 1.33 10.30
C ARG A 157 -7.95 1.31 11.69
N TYR A 158 -6.90 2.10 11.87
CA TYR A 158 -6.01 2.03 13.05
C TYR A 158 -6.73 2.24 14.37
N ALA A 159 -7.59 3.26 14.49
CA ALA A 159 -8.28 3.56 15.73
C ALA A 159 -9.14 2.40 16.25
N GLU A 160 -9.79 1.66 15.34
CA GLU A 160 -10.57 0.47 15.69
C GLU A 160 -9.64 -0.73 15.92
N GLY A 161 -8.67 -0.93 15.02
CA GLY A 161 -7.68 -1.99 15.13
C GLY A 161 -6.94 -1.99 16.46
N TRP A 162 -6.53 -0.83 16.99
CA TRP A 162 -5.84 -0.75 18.28
C TRP A 162 -6.71 -1.17 19.46
N ARG A 163 -8.02 -0.87 19.43
CA ARG A 163 -8.95 -1.32 20.48
C ARG A 163 -9.09 -2.84 20.47
N GLU A 164 -9.26 -3.39 19.27
CA GLU A 164 -9.36 -4.84 19.07
C GLU A 164 -8.04 -5.55 19.42
N TYR A 165 -6.90 -4.91 19.20
CA TYR A 165 -5.57 -5.46 19.48
C TYR A 165 -5.32 -5.71 20.98
N GLU A 166 -6.02 -5.01 21.89
CA GLU A 166 -5.93 -5.24 23.34
C GLU A 166 -6.52 -6.59 23.78
N TRP A 167 -7.36 -7.23 22.96
CA TRP A 167 -7.87 -8.58 23.26
C TRP A 167 -6.79 -9.65 23.28
N ARG A 168 -5.57 -9.35 22.79
CA ARG A 168 -4.39 -10.21 22.94
C ARG A 168 -4.14 -10.65 24.38
N TRP A 169 -4.45 -9.79 25.36
CA TRP A 169 -4.28 -10.10 26.78
C TRP A 169 -5.23 -11.20 27.26
N ARG A 170 -6.44 -11.28 26.69
CA ARG A 170 -7.41 -12.35 26.99
C ARG A 170 -7.06 -13.67 26.29
N ARG A 171 -6.20 -13.66 25.27
CA ARG A 171 -5.66 -14.87 24.63
C ARG A 171 -4.57 -15.56 25.45
N GLY A 172 -3.92 -14.82 26.35
CA GLY A 172 -2.83 -15.33 27.19
C GLY A 172 -1.51 -15.57 26.46
N GLN A 173 -1.34 -15.07 25.23
CA GLN A 173 -0.11 -15.20 24.44
C GLN A 173 0.22 -13.86 23.75
N PRO A 174 1.17 -13.06 24.29
CA PRO A 174 1.96 -13.32 25.49
C PRO A 174 1.13 -13.30 26.78
N ALA A 175 1.61 -13.97 27.83
CA ALA A 175 0.98 -13.93 29.13
C ALA A 175 1.02 -12.50 29.70
N PRO A 176 -0.09 -11.99 30.27
CA PRO A 176 -0.09 -10.69 30.93
C PRO A 176 0.94 -10.66 32.07
N ARG A 177 1.65 -9.54 32.20
CA ARG A 177 2.48 -9.27 33.38
C ARG A 177 1.65 -8.57 34.43
N GLU A 178 1.75 -9.05 35.66
CA GLU A 178 1.10 -8.43 36.81
C GLU A 178 2.04 -7.42 37.47
N PHE A 179 1.50 -6.25 37.77
CA PHE A 179 2.17 -5.19 38.52
C PHE A 179 1.28 -4.72 39.66
N ARG A 180 1.89 -4.19 40.73
CA ARG A 180 1.12 -3.59 41.84
C ARG A 180 0.57 -2.22 41.45
N GLN A 181 1.29 -1.51 40.60
CA GLN A 181 0.93 -0.22 40.04
C GLN A 181 -0.17 -0.38 38.99
N PRO A 182 -1.02 0.65 38.79
CA PRO A 182 -2.06 0.59 37.76
C PRO A 182 -1.50 0.65 36.33
N ALA A 183 -2.23 0.04 35.40
CA ALA A 183 -2.02 0.24 33.97
C ALA A 183 -2.44 1.67 33.58
N TRP A 184 -1.61 2.37 32.81
CA TRP A 184 -1.92 3.67 32.25
C TRP A 184 -2.84 3.50 31.03
N GLN A 185 -3.94 4.26 31.00
CA GLN A 185 -5.00 4.17 30.00
C GLN A 185 -5.34 5.54 29.38
N GLY A 186 -4.39 6.49 29.42
CA GLY A 186 -4.54 7.83 28.86
C GLY A 186 -4.79 8.94 29.89
N GLU A 187 -4.67 8.64 31.19
CA GLU A 187 -4.74 9.66 32.25
C GLU A 187 -3.57 10.65 32.16
N ALA A 188 -3.71 11.81 32.81
CA ALA A 188 -2.65 12.82 32.85
C ALA A 188 -1.35 12.28 33.48
N LEU A 189 -0.22 12.53 32.83
CA LEU A 189 1.10 11.97 33.19
C LEU A 189 2.10 12.98 33.75
N ALA A 190 1.75 14.26 33.87
CA ALA A 190 2.69 15.31 34.28
C ALA A 190 3.40 14.96 35.60
N GLY A 191 4.72 14.70 35.52
CA GLY A 191 5.56 14.34 36.66
C GLY A 191 5.50 12.87 37.11
N ARG A 192 4.65 12.04 36.50
CA ARG A 192 4.54 10.61 36.83
C ARG A 192 5.59 9.78 36.11
N THR A 193 6.07 8.74 36.78
CA THR A 193 6.99 7.75 36.24
C THR A 193 6.21 6.60 35.60
N VAL A 194 6.37 6.42 34.29
CA VAL A 194 5.70 5.39 33.51
C VAL A 194 6.68 4.29 33.11
N LEU A 195 6.41 3.06 33.50
CA LEU A 195 7.10 1.89 32.97
C LEU A 195 6.50 1.52 31.61
N VAL A 196 7.26 1.68 30.55
CA VAL A 196 6.96 1.12 29.23
C VAL A 196 7.75 -0.17 29.08
N TYR A 197 7.13 -1.28 28.71
CA TYR A 197 7.82 -2.57 28.59
C TYR A 197 7.51 -3.26 27.26
N SER A 198 8.53 -3.88 26.68
CA SER A 198 8.40 -4.65 25.44
C SER A 198 7.80 -6.02 25.71
N GLU A 199 6.68 -6.35 25.04
CA GLU A 199 5.98 -7.63 25.21
C GLU A 199 6.08 -8.58 24.00
N GLN A 200 6.60 -8.11 22.86
CA GLN A 200 6.68 -8.85 21.60
C GLN A 200 8.12 -8.86 21.04
N GLY A 201 8.28 -9.22 19.76
CA GLY A 201 9.59 -9.43 19.14
C GLY A 201 10.37 -8.14 18.88
N TYR A 202 11.61 -8.29 18.40
CA TYR A 202 12.49 -7.15 18.15
C TYR A 202 11.94 -6.19 17.10
N GLY A 203 11.32 -6.70 16.03
CA GLY A 203 10.72 -5.86 14.99
C GLY A 203 9.57 -5.00 15.54
N ASP A 204 8.72 -5.60 16.37
CA ASP A 204 7.63 -4.91 17.05
C ASP A 204 8.16 -3.79 17.96
N ALA A 205 9.18 -4.11 18.78
CA ALA A 205 9.81 -3.13 19.65
C ALA A 205 10.40 -1.97 18.84
N ILE A 206 11.25 -2.25 17.85
CA ILE A 206 11.89 -1.23 17.01
C ILE A 206 10.87 -0.31 16.35
N GLN A 207 9.76 -0.84 15.85
CA GLN A 207 8.71 -0.02 15.23
C GLN A 207 8.03 0.89 16.25
N PHE A 208 7.67 0.38 17.42
CA PHE A 208 6.83 1.11 18.38
C PHE A 208 7.63 2.03 19.32
N LEU A 209 8.96 1.92 19.38
CA LEU A 209 9.83 2.92 20.04
C LEU A 209 9.57 4.34 19.55
N ARG A 210 9.06 4.51 18.32
CA ARG A 210 8.70 5.80 17.72
C ARG A 210 7.68 6.61 18.51
N PHE A 211 6.89 5.96 19.38
CA PHE A 211 5.84 6.62 20.15
C PHE A 211 6.30 7.14 21.51
N LEU A 212 7.52 6.79 21.94
CA LEU A 212 8.08 7.26 23.22
C LEU A 212 8.23 8.78 23.30
N PRO A 213 8.64 9.51 22.24
CA PRO A 213 8.67 10.98 22.28
C PRO A 213 7.31 11.61 22.55
N ALA A 214 6.22 11.04 22.00
CA ALA A 214 4.86 11.54 22.25
C ALA A 214 4.45 11.30 23.71
N LEU A 215 4.77 10.14 24.28
CA LEU A 215 4.57 9.86 25.71
C LEU A 215 5.35 10.84 26.60
N LYS A 216 6.61 11.13 26.23
CA LYS A 216 7.47 12.09 26.93
C LYS A 216 6.89 13.51 26.88
N ALA A 217 6.31 13.91 25.75
CA ALA A 217 5.67 15.22 25.57
C ALA A 217 4.44 15.42 26.49
N LEU A 218 3.82 14.35 26.98
CA LEU A 218 2.77 14.42 28.00
C LEU A 218 3.29 14.69 29.43
N GLY A 219 4.60 14.92 29.59
CA GLY A 219 5.24 15.23 30.87
C GLY A 219 5.62 14.00 31.70
N ALA A 220 5.63 12.82 31.09
CA ALA A 220 6.02 11.57 31.74
C ALA A 220 7.53 11.50 32.00
N ARG A 221 7.92 10.85 33.10
CA ARG A 221 9.25 10.27 33.27
C ARG A 221 9.20 8.82 32.75
N VAL A 222 9.87 8.54 31.65
CA VAL A 222 9.77 7.27 30.92
C VAL A 222 10.87 6.32 31.40
N VAL A 223 10.45 5.23 32.05
CA VAL A 223 11.29 4.05 32.30
C VAL A 223 10.97 3.04 31.20
N LEU A 224 11.96 2.68 30.40
CA LEU A 224 11.76 1.73 29.31
C LEU A 224 12.45 0.40 29.62
N GLU A 225 11.69 -0.69 29.59
CA GLU A 225 12.19 -2.07 29.60
C GLU A 225 12.22 -2.64 28.17
N VAL A 226 13.40 -3.01 27.70
CA VAL A 226 13.62 -3.63 26.38
C VAL A 226 14.48 -4.88 26.47
N HIS A 227 14.38 -5.74 25.47
CA HIS A 227 15.26 -6.89 25.35
C HIS A 227 16.73 -6.45 25.23
N ALA A 228 17.63 -7.17 25.90
CA ALA A 228 19.05 -6.80 26.00
C ALA A 228 19.72 -6.46 24.64
N PRO A 229 19.48 -7.19 23.53
CA PRO A 229 20.09 -6.86 22.23
C PRO A 229 19.71 -5.50 21.64
N LEU A 230 18.65 -4.84 22.13
CA LEU A 230 18.22 -3.52 21.69
C LEU A 230 18.74 -2.38 22.58
N SER A 231 19.27 -2.70 23.77
CA SER A 231 19.57 -1.69 24.80
C SER A 231 20.54 -0.60 24.32
N ALA A 232 21.59 -0.97 23.57
CA ALA A 232 22.57 -0.03 23.05
C ALA A 232 22.01 0.95 21.98
N LEU A 233 20.85 0.66 21.38
CA LEU A 233 20.20 1.54 20.41
C LEU A 233 19.25 2.56 21.04
N VAL A 234 18.90 2.39 22.31
CA VAL A 234 17.82 3.16 22.92
C VAL A 234 18.37 4.09 24.00
N GLY A 235 17.88 5.32 24.04
CA GLY A 235 18.31 6.28 25.05
C GLY A 235 17.52 7.58 25.02
N ALA A 236 18.13 8.63 25.55
CA ALA A 236 17.49 9.93 25.77
C ALA A 236 16.94 10.59 24.47
N HIS A 237 17.51 10.27 23.30
CA HIS A 237 17.03 10.77 22.01
C HIS A 237 15.60 10.32 21.67
N LEU A 238 15.11 9.23 22.30
CA LEU A 238 13.73 8.76 22.20
C LEU A 238 12.83 9.25 23.36
N GLY A 239 13.34 10.13 24.22
CA GLY A 239 12.62 10.58 25.41
C GLY A 239 12.65 9.58 26.58
N VAL A 240 13.57 8.62 26.59
CA VAL A 240 13.78 7.66 27.68
C VAL A 240 14.63 8.27 28.78
N ASP A 241 14.13 8.27 30.03
CA ASP A 241 14.87 8.78 31.20
C ASP A 241 15.68 7.68 31.89
N LEU A 242 15.17 6.44 31.89
CA LEU A 242 15.84 5.29 32.48
C LEU A 242 15.58 4.04 31.64
N LEU A 243 16.66 3.36 31.26
CA LEU A 243 16.62 2.14 30.47
C LEU A 243 16.86 0.93 31.36
N VAL A 244 16.05 -0.12 31.18
CA VAL A 244 16.17 -1.41 31.87
C VAL A 244 16.16 -2.53 30.85
N THR A 245 16.96 -3.57 31.07
CA THR A 245 16.93 -4.78 30.24
C THR A 245 15.95 -5.80 30.81
N SER A 246 15.22 -6.49 29.92
CA SER A 246 14.24 -7.52 30.32
C SER A 246 14.85 -8.52 31.31
N GLY A 247 14.16 -8.74 32.43
CA GLY A 247 14.58 -9.64 33.51
C GLY A 247 15.47 -9.00 34.59
N SER A 248 15.90 -7.74 34.40
CA SER A 248 16.56 -6.97 35.47
C SER A 248 15.54 -6.43 36.49
N PRO A 249 15.96 -6.14 37.74
CA PRO A 249 15.10 -5.49 38.72
C PRO A 249 14.56 -4.16 38.20
N LEU A 250 13.26 -3.95 38.35
CA LEU A 250 12.60 -2.71 37.94
C LEU A 250 12.80 -1.62 39.01
N PRO A 251 13.01 -0.37 38.61
CA PRO A 251 12.98 0.77 39.53
C PRO A 251 11.56 1.03 40.03
N GLU A 252 11.39 2.00 40.93
CA GLU A 252 10.05 2.49 41.27
C GLU A 252 9.41 3.23 40.09
N PHE A 253 8.10 3.01 39.91
CA PHE A 253 7.26 3.68 38.92
C PHE A 253 5.84 3.84 39.46
N ASP A 254 5.07 4.74 38.85
CA ASP A 254 3.71 5.11 39.28
C ASP A 254 2.61 4.37 38.49
N CYS A 255 2.88 4.04 37.23
CA CYS A 255 1.97 3.28 36.35
C CYS A 255 2.76 2.60 35.23
N HIS A 256 2.14 1.66 34.52
CA HIS A 256 2.79 0.90 33.44
C HIS A 256 1.96 0.85 32.17
N VAL A 257 2.61 0.63 31.02
CA VAL A 257 1.96 0.42 29.73
C VAL A 257 2.78 -0.52 28.84
N PRO A 258 2.16 -1.52 28.19
CA PRO A 258 2.82 -2.30 27.15
C PRO A 258 3.21 -1.41 25.97
N LEU A 259 4.38 -1.64 25.38
CA LEU A 259 4.89 -0.79 24.29
C LEU A 259 3.92 -0.74 23.09
N LEU A 260 3.28 -1.86 22.73
CA LEU A 260 2.35 -1.90 21.60
C LEU A 260 0.95 -1.35 21.92
N SER A 261 0.66 -1.02 23.19
CA SER A 261 -0.59 -0.35 23.58
C SER A 261 -0.48 1.18 23.50
N LEU A 262 0.72 1.73 23.31
CA LEU A 262 0.92 3.18 23.21
C LEU A 262 0.05 3.84 22.11
N PRO A 263 -0.07 3.28 20.88
CA PRO A 263 -0.89 3.91 19.85
C PRO A 263 -2.35 4.08 20.22
N LEU A 264 -2.92 3.14 20.99
CA LEU A 264 -4.29 3.22 21.47
C LEU A 264 -4.46 4.44 22.39
N TYR A 265 -3.64 4.55 23.43
CA TYR A 265 -3.80 5.56 24.48
C TYR A 265 -3.29 6.95 24.05
N LEU A 266 -2.42 7.01 23.04
CA LEU A 266 -2.00 8.26 22.41
C LEU A 266 -2.93 8.69 21.27
N GLY A 267 -3.93 7.88 20.89
CA GLY A 267 -4.87 8.21 19.83
C GLY A 267 -4.24 8.25 18.42
N ILE A 268 -3.24 7.42 18.16
CA ILE A 268 -2.49 7.41 16.89
C ILE A 268 -3.36 6.84 15.76
N GLY A 269 -3.74 7.70 14.82
CA GLY A 269 -4.44 7.39 13.57
C GLY A 269 -3.52 7.26 12.36
N ALA A 270 -4.11 7.17 11.16
CA ALA A 270 -3.37 7.01 9.90
C ALA A 270 -2.50 8.24 9.53
N ASP A 271 -2.95 9.42 9.93
CA ASP A 271 -2.29 10.71 9.76
C ASP A 271 -0.96 10.79 10.51
N ALA A 272 -0.91 10.21 11.72
CA ALA A 272 0.30 10.15 12.54
C ALA A 272 1.35 9.14 12.05
N LEU A 273 1.05 8.35 11.00
CA LEU A 273 1.98 7.37 10.42
C LEU A 273 2.68 7.89 9.16
N GLN A 274 2.23 8.99 8.58
CA GLN A 274 2.83 9.57 7.36
C GLN A 274 3.93 10.58 7.71
N GLY A 275 5.16 10.32 7.25
CA GLY A 275 6.22 11.33 7.23
C GLY A 275 7.36 11.17 8.23
N ASP A 276 7.58 9.99 8.80
CA ASP A 276 8.65 9.85 9.78
C ASP A 276 10.05 9.98 9.17
N ALA A 277 10.76 11.03 9.61
CA ALA A 277 12.20 11.09 9.64
C ALA A 277 12.78 9.94 10.47
N ALA A 278 14.05 9.60 10.26
CA ALA A 278 14.75 8.61 11.08
C ALA A 278 14.61 8.95 12.58
N TYR A 279 14.19 7.96 13.38
CA TYR A 279 14.00 8.11 14.83
C TYR A 279 14.99 7.28 15.65
N LEU A 280 15.74 6.37 15.01
CA LEU A 280 16.91 5.72 15.60
C LEU A 280 18.19 6.25 14.98
N VAL A 281 19.26 6.27 15.78
CA VAL A 281 20.61 6.64 15.37
C VAL A 281 21.58 5.59 15.91
N PRO A 282 22.50 5.05 15.08
CA PRO A 282 23.48 4.08 15.55
C PRO A 282 24.52 4.76 16.46
N PRO A 283 25.02 4.07 17.49
CA PRO A 283 26.08 4.63 18.35
C PRO A 283 27.37 4.93 17.56
N PRO A 284 28.01 6.10 17.76
CA PRO A 284 29.17 6.54 16.96
C PRO A 284 30.37 5.56 16.96
N GLU A 285 30.60 4.88 18.07
CA GLU A 285 31.67 3.89 18.23
C GLU A 285 31.47 2.67 17.33
N HIS A 286 30.21 2.19 17.19
CA HIS A 286 29.88 1.10 16.28
C HIS A 286 29.98 1.57 14.82
N VAL A 287 29.53 2.80 14.51
CA VAL A 287 29.64 3.38 13.15
C VAL A 287 31.10 3.39 12.68
N SER A 288 32.01 3.82 13.56
CA SER A 288 33.43 3.94 13.22
C SER A 288 34.07 2.59 12.92
N ARG A 289 33.78 1.58 13.75
CA ARG A 289 34.21 0.19 13.56
C ARG A 289 33.75 -0.39 12.21
N TRP A 290 32.47 -0.21 11.87
CA TRP A 290 31.88 -0.82 10.68
C TRP A 290 32.20 -0.04 9.39
N ALA A 291 32.38 1.27 9.46
CA ALA A 291 32.71 2.07 8.28
C ALA A 291 34.01 1.61 7.59
N GLU A 292 35.03 1.24 8.38
CA GLU A 292 36.29 0.70 7.84
C GLU A 292 36.09 -0.70 7.24
N ARG A 293 35.38 -1.59 7.95
CA ARG A 293 35.10 -2.97 7.51
C ARG A 293 34.31 -3.05 6.21
N LEU A 294 33.47 -2.05 5.95
CA LEU A 294 32.54 -1.99 4.81
C LEU A 294 33.01 -1.05 3.69
N ARG A 295 34.28 -0.64 3.71
CA ARG A 295 34.83 0.25 2.68
C ARG A 295 34.83 -0.42 1.31
N SER A 296 34.14 0.18 0.35
CA SER A 296 34.08 -0.30 -1.03
C SER A 296 33.70 0.86 -1.97
N ASP A 297 34.25 0.85 -3.18
CA ASP A 297 33.87 1.78 -4.25
C ASP A 297 32.60 1.31 -4.99
N ALA A 298 32.16 0.06 -4.76
CA ALA A 298 30.94 -0.50 -5.32
C ALA A 298 29.68 -0.02 -4.57
N LEU A 299 28.49 -0.34 -5.10
CA LEU A 299 27.23 -0.20 -4.37
C LEU A 299 27.19 -1.19 -3.21
N ARG A 300 27.07 -0.73 -1.97
CA ARG A 300 27.10 -1.58 -0.77
C ARG A 300 25.68 -1.97 -0.40
N VAL A 301 25.38 -3.26 -0.50
CA VAL A 301 24.02 -3.80 -0.30
C VAL A 301 24.01 -4.84 0.81
N GLY A 302 23.19 -4.62 1.84
CA GLY A 302 22.96 -5.60 2.90
C GLY A 302 21.88 -6.62 2.51
N LEU A 303 22.05 -7.89 2.88
CA LEU A 303 21.09 -8.96 2.59
C LEU A 303 20.64 -9.68 3.87
N VAL A 304 19.33 -9.90 3.99
CA VAL A 304 18.69 -10.76 4.99
C VAL A 304 17.57 -11.57 4.32
N TRP A 305 17.63 -12.89 4.41
CA TRP A 305 16.79 -13.78 3.58
C TRP A 305 15.91 -14.74 4.38
N ALA A 306 16.00 -14.70 5.70
CA ALA A 306 15.17 -15.52 6.58
C ALA A 306 14.87 -14.82 7.91
N GLY A 307 13.69 -15.09 8.45
CA GLY A 307 13.32 -14.72 9.81
C GLY A 307 13.65 -15.80 10.84
N ASN A 308 12.94 -15.75 11.97
CA ASN A 308 13.02 -16.72 13.04
C ASN A 308 12.19 -17.98 12.69
N PRO A 309 12.81 -19.17 12.54
CA PRO A 309 12.11 -20.40 12.17
C PRO A 309 11.09 -20.88 13.20
N ASN A 310 11.16 -20.38 14.44
CA ASN A 310 10.18 -20.69 15.49
C ASN A 310 8.83 -19.97 15.29
N VAL A 311 8.76 -19.02 14.35
CA VAL A 311 7.50 -18.38 13.95
C VAL A 311 6.79 -19.29 12.95
N LYS A 312 5.53 -19.66 13.22
CA LYS A 312 4.75 -20.62 12.40
C LYS A 312 4.74 -20.30 10.90
N ASN A 313 4.70 -19.01 10.55
CA ASN A 313 4.64 -18.55 9.15
C ASN A 313 6.03 -18.31 8.53
N ASP A 314 7.13 -18.57 9.23
CA ASP A 314 8.49 -18.30 8.74
C ASP A 314 8.79 -18.97 7.40
N ARG A 315 8.39 -20.24 7.26
CA ARG A 315 8.55 -21.02 6.01
C ARG A 315 7.96 -20.34 4.78
N TRP A 316 6.96 -19.48 4.96
CA TRP A 316 6.27 -18.80 3.87
C TRP A 316 6.83 -17.40 3.58
N ARG A 317 7.42 -16.73 4.57
CA ARG A 317 8.01 -15.39 4.44
C ARG A 317 9.52 -15.39 4.20
N SER A 318 10.19 -16.53 4.40
CA SER A 318 11.64 -16.70 4.26
C SER A 318 11.97 -17.40 2.92
N PRO A 319 12.46 -16.70 1.87
CA PRO A 319 12.96 -17.31 0.64
C PRO A 319 14.16 -18.24 0.84
N ARG A 320 14.92 -18.06 1.92
CA ARG A 320 16.28 -18.62 2.08
C ARG A 320 17.25 -18.03 1.04
N LEU A 321 18.54 -18.37 1.14
CA LEU A 321 19.56 -17.78 0.27
C LEU A 321 19.48 -18.26 -1.19
N GLY A 322 18.99 -19.48 -1.43
CA GLY A 322 18.92 -20.10 -2.76
C GLY A 322 18.22 -19.24 -3.81
N PRO A 323 16.95 -18.83 -3.59
CA PRO A 323 16.26 -17.91 -4.49
C PRO A 323 16.97 -16.56 -4.67
N MET A 324 17.74 -16.09 -3.68
CA MET A 324 18.43 -14.79 -3.70
C MET A 324 19.72 -14.77 -4.54
N LEU A 325 20.25 -15.92 -4.95
CA LEU A 325 21.50 -16.03 -5.72
C LEU A 325 21.56 -15.15 -6.98
N PRO A 326 20.48 -14.96 -7.77
CA PRO A 326 20.48 -14.05 -8.92
C PRO A 326 20.77 -12.59 -8.56
N VAL A 327 20.38 -12.14 -7.35
CA VAL A 327 20.66 -10.78 -6.87
C VAL A 327 22.17 -10.56 -6.77
N LEU A 328 22.90 -11.57 -6.29
CA LEU A 328 24.35 -11.52 -6.13
C LEU A 328 25.11 -11.41 -7.45
N GLN A 329 24.45 -11.71 -8.58
CA GLN A 329 25.06 -11.66 -9.92
C GLN A 329 25.05 -10.24 -10.53
N VAL A 330 24.43 -9.25 -9.86
CA VAL A 330 24.42 -7.88 -10.37
C VAL A 330 25.83 -7.26 -10.24
N PRO A 331 26.47 -6.85 -11.35
CA PRO A 331 27.81 -6.29 -11.32
C PRO A 331 27.84 -4.90 -10.66
N GLY A 332 29.01 -4.51 -10.13
CA GLY A 332 29.18 -3.19 -9.49
C GLY A 332 28.58 -3.10 -8.08
N VAL A 333 28.26 -4.23 -7.47
CA VAL A 333 27.67 -4.33 -6.12
C VAL A 333 28.56 -5.17 -5.21
N ALA A 334 28.81 -4.66 -4.00
CA ALA A 334 29.39 -5.40 -2.88
C ALA A 334 28.26 -5.77 -1.90
N PHE A 335 28.04 -7.06 -1.71
CA PHE A 335 26.98 -7.61 -0.87
C PHE A 335 27.50 -8.00 0.51
N TYR A 336 26.68 -7.73 1.52
CA TYR A 336 26.98 -8.00 2.92
C TYR A 336 25.82 -8.78 3.55
N GLY A 337 26.06 -10.01 4.01
CA GLY A 337 25.04 -10.82 4.68
C GLY A 337 24.88 -10.43 6.14
N LEU A 338 23.73 -9.86 6.50
CA LEU A 338 23.35 -9.47 7.87
C LEU A 338 22.52 -10.56 8.57
N GLN A 339 22.31 -11.70 7.91
CA GLN A 339 21.50 -12.79 8.43
C GLN A 339 22.02 -13.28 9.79
N LYS A 340 21.10 -13.49 10.74
CA LYS A 340 21.38 -14.08 12.05
C LYS A 340 20.61 -15.38 12.25
N GLY A 341 21.11 -16.21 13.18
CA GLY A 341 20.46 -17.44 13.63
C GLY A 341 20.56 -18.56 12.60
N ASP A 342 19.53 -19.41 12.53
CA ASP A 342 19.49 -20.58 11.64
C ASP A 342 19.68 -20.28 10.14
N GLY A 343 19.47 -19.03 9.73
CA GLY A 343 19.76 -18.55 8.38
C GLY A 343 21.24 -18.42 8.06
N GLU A 344 22.12 -18.25 9.05
CA GLU A 344 23.57 -18.07 8.84
C GLU A 344 24.20 -19.23 8.07
N ARG A 345 23.72 -20.45 8.34
CA ARG A 345 24.19 -21.69 7.69
C ARG A 345 24.00 -21.71 6.17
N ASP A 346 23.05 -20.94 5.64
CA ASP A 346 22.84 -20.87 4.19
C ASP A 346 24.03 -20.27 3.46
N ALA A 347 24.81 -19.41 4.13
CA ALA A 347 25.94 -18.69 3.55
C ALA A 347 27.29 -19.40 3.76
N GLU A 348 27.37 -20.45 4.60
CA GLU A 348 28.62 -21.14 4.92
C GLU A 348 29.31 -21.74 3.67
N ALA A 349 28.51 -22.24 2.73
CA ALA A 349 28.99 -22.84 1.48
C ALA A 349 29.08 -21.83 0.32
N LEU A 350 28.68 -20.56 0.53
CA LEU A 350 28.65 -19.56 -0.54
C LEU A 350 30.03 -18.95 -0.75
N SER A 351 30.68 -19.32 -1.85
CA SER A 351 31.94 -18.71 -2.29
C SER A 351 31.67 -17.76 -3.46
N GLN A 352 31.49 -16.47 -3.16
CA GLN A 352 31.37 -15.40 -4.16
C GLN A 352 32.23 -14.20 -3.78
N ALA A 353 33.03 -13.71 -4.74
CA ALA A 353 34.02 -12.66 -4.48
C ALA A 353 33.43 -11.32 -4.03
N ASN A 354 32.17 -11.04 -4.41
CA ASN A 354 31.46 -9.81 -4.07
C ASN A 354 30.52 -9.97 -2.86
N PHE A 355 30.56 -11.09 -2.14
CA PHE A 355 29.71 -11.33 -0.96
C PHE A 355 30.54 -11.52 0.31
N THR A 356 30.17 -10.84 1.39
CA THR A 356 30.78 -10.99 2.71
C THR A 356 29.72 -11.35 3.75
N ALA A 357 29.84 -12.50 4.41
CA ALA A 357 28.97 -12.88 5.51
C ALA A 357 29.40 -12.17 6.81
N LEU A 358 28.57 -11.27 7.33
CA LEU A 358 28.84 -10.51 8.56
C LEU A 358 28.13 -11.08 9.80
N GLY A 359 27.16 -11.98 9.62
CA GLY A 359 26.35 -12.58 10.69
C GLY A 359 27.15 -13.01 11.94
N PRO A 360 28.27 -13.74 11.81
CA PRO A 360 29.10 -14.14 12.94
C PRO A 360 29.80 -12.99 13.68
N GLU A 361 30.00 -11.84 13.03
CA GLU A 361 30.68 -10.66 13.59
C GLU A 361 29.70 -9.69 14.31
N ILE A 362 28.40 -9.82 14.05
CA ILE A 362 27.32 -8.98 14.62
C ILE A 362 26.94 -9.47 16.02
N ASN A 363 27.10 -8.60 17.02
CA ASN A 363 26.84 -8.92 18.43
C ASN A 363 25.42 -8.55 18.87
N ASP A 364 24.93 -7.40 18.42
CA ASP A 364 23.65 -6.83 18.82
C ASP A 364 23.02 -5.97 17.70
N PHE A 365 21.92 -5.27 18.03
CA PHE A 365 21.28 -4.38 17.06
C PHE A 365 22.04 -3.06 16.87
N ALA A 366 22.95 -2.66 17.77
CA ALA A 366 23.82 -1.49 17.55
C ALA A 366 24.83 -1.77 16.43
N ASP A 367 25.42 -2.96 16.39
CA ASP A 367 26.21 -3.42 15.25
C ASP A 367 25.37 -3.45 13.96
N THR A 368 24.18 -4.05 14.02
CA THR A 368 23.29 -4.13 12.86
C THR A 368 22.92 -2.75 12.32
N ALA A 369 22.61 -1.78 13.20
CA ALA A 369 22.28 -0.42 12.82
C ALA A 369 23.46 0.33 12.22
N ALA A 370 24.66 0.16 12.79
CA ALA A 370 25.89 0.76 12.27
C ALA A 370 26.24 0.22 10.87
N ILE A 371 26.08 -1.09 10.66
CA ILE A 371 26.22 -1.70 9.33
C ILE A 371 25.21 -1.08 8.36
N ILE A 372 23.91 -1.09 8.69
CA ILE A 372 22.86 -0.50 7.86
C ILE A 372 23.14 0.97 7.54
N ALA A 373 23.66 1.74 8.49
CA ALA A 373 24.00 3.14 8.26
C ALA A 373 25.14 3.34 7.25
N ALA A 374 26.08 2.41 7.17
CA ALA A 374 27.18 2.41 6.21
C ALA A 374 26.80 1.84 4.83
N LEU A 375 25.67 1.11 4.74
CA LEU A 375 25.16 0.57 3.48
C LEU A 375 24.40 1.63 2.67
N ASP A 376 24.32 1.38 1.36
CA ASP A 376 23.57 2.22 0.42
C ASP A 376 22.13 1.72 0.24
N LEU A 377 21.91 0.41 0.41
CA LEU A 377 20.62 -0.25 0.34
C LEU A 377 20.63 -1.51 1.22
N VAL A 378 19.47 -1.84 1.81
CA VAL A 378 19.23 -3.15 2.44
C VAL A 378 18.16 -3.90 1.67
N ILE A 379 18.39 -5.17 1.32
CA ILE A 379 17.36 -6.06 0.78
C ILE A 379 17.09 -7.11 1.85
N THR A 380 15.85 -7.13 2.35
CA THR A 380 15.46 -7.98 3.47
C THR A 380 14.09 -8.60 3.22
N THR A 381 13.77 -9.66 3.95
CA THR A 381 12.39 -10.11 4.11
C THR A 381 11.74 -9.39 5.30
N ASP A 382 10.46 -9.66 5.55
CA ASP A 382 9.73 -9.14 6.72
C ASP A 382 10.38 -9.59 8.04
N THR A 383 11.37 -8.84 8.54
CA THR A 383 12.17 -9.14 9.73
C THR A 383 12.43 -7.88 10.54
N SER A 384 13.04 -8.02 11.74
CA SER A 384 13.49 -6.87 12.54
C SER A 384 14.46 -5.95 11.78
N VAL A 385 15.19 -6.45 10.79
CA VAL A 385 16.09 -5.64 9.96
C VAL A 385 15.31 -4.71 9.02
N ALA A 386 14.13 -5.10 8.55
CA ALA A 386 13.25 -4.21 7.77
C ALA A 386 12.82 -3.01 8.63
N HIS A 387 12.37 -3.27 9.85
CA HIS A 387 11.99 -2.22 10.81
C HIS A 387 13.17 -1.35 11.21
N LEU A 388 14.35 -1.93 11.43
CA LEU A 388 15.55 -1.16 11.78
C LEU A 388 16.00 -0.25 10.65
N ALA A 389 16.02 -0.73 9.40
CA ALA A 389 16.36 0.10 8.25
C ALA A 389 15.37 1.27 8.10
N GLY A 390 14.07 1.01 8.29
CA GLY A 390 13.04 2.04 8.28
C GLY A 390 13.22 3.06 9.41
N ALA A 391 13.51 2.60 10.62
CA ALA A 391 13.75 3.45 11.78
C ALA A 391 14.99 4.36 11.63
N LEU A 392 15.97 3.92 10.85
CA LEU A 392 17.18 4.67 10.49
C LEU A 392 16.98 5.58 9.27
N GLY A 393 15.79 5.56 8.64
CA GLY A 393 15.53 6.28 7.39
C GLY A 393 16.38 5.80 6.21
N LYS A 394 16.88 4.56 6.28
CA LYS A 394 17.77 3.99 5.25
C LYS A 394 16.95 3.32 4.15
N PRO A 395 17.34 3.46 2.87
CA PRO A 395 16.69 2.76 1.78
C PRO A 395 16.68 1.25 2.01
N ALA A 396 15.51 0.65 1.95
CA ALA A 396 15.38 -0.80 2.05
C ALA A 396 14.31 -1.37 1.13
N TRP A 397 14.59 -2.53 0.55
CA TRP A 397 13.66 -3.31 -0.28
C TRP A 397 13.23 -4.55 0.50
N VAL A 398 11.93 -4.63 0.79
CA VAL A 398 11.34 -5.67 1.63
C VAL A 398 10.61 -6.68 0.75
N LEU A 399 11.11 -7.91 0.76
CA LEU A 399 10.47 -9.08 0.17
C LEU A 399 9.32 -9.56 1.07
N LEU A 400 8.12 -9.57 0.49
CA LEU A 400 6.88 -9.95 1.17
C LEU A 400 6.28 -11.17 0.51
N HIS A 401 5.82 -12.12 1.33
CA HIS A 401 5.02 -13.23 0.84
C HIS A 401 3.59 -12.80 0.52
N ALA A 402 2.83 -13.68 -0.13
CA ALA A 402 1.50 -13.36 -0.67
C ALA A 402 0.44 -12.97 0.39
N SER A 403 0.68 -13.26 1.68
CA SER A 403 -0.22 -12.91 2.79
C SER A 403 0.53 -12.16 3.89
N PRO A 404 1.04 -10.96 3.58
CA PRO A 404 2.00 -10.26 4.42
C PRO A 404 1.43 -9.89 5.80
N ASP A 405 2.32 -9.60 6.75
CA ASP A 405 1.92 -9.01 8.03
C ASP A 405 1.14 -7.70 7.81
N TRP A 406 0.20 -7.41 8.72
CA TRP A 406 -0.72 -6.29 8.63
C TRP A 406 -0.02 -4.93 8.44
N ARG A 407 1.22 -4.80 8.92
CA ARG A 407 2.04 -3.59 8.79
C ARG A 407 2.34 -3.21 7.35
N TRP A 408 2.39 -4.20 6.47
CA TRP A 408 2.76 -3.99 5.08
C TRP A 408 1.55 -3.78 4.16
N GLY A 409 0.32 -4.02 4.65
CA GLY A 409 -0.89 -4.01 3.84
C GLY A 409 -0.86 -5.04 2.71
N HIS A 410 -1.91 -5.09 1.88
CA HIS A 410 -2.07 -6.10 0.83
C HIS A 410 -1.71 -5.61 -0.59
N ALA A 411 -1.48 -4.31 -0.78
CA ALA A 411 -1.26 -3.72 -2.11
C ALA A 411 -0.19 -2.62 -2.09
N GLY A 412 0.26 -2.25 -3.29
CA GLY A 412 1.23 -1.18 -3.50
C GLY A 412 2.68 -1.56 -3.16
N GLU A 413 3.60 -0.68 -3.55
CA GLU A 413 5.05 -0.88 -3.39
C GLU A 413 5.66 -0.03 -2.27
N ARG A 414 4.85 0.72 -1.52
CA ARG A 414 5.31 1.63 -0.47
C ARG A 414 4.83 1.16 0.90
N SER A 415 5.63 1.36 1.93
CA SER A 415 5.21 1.14 3.32
C SER A 415 4.45 2.36 3.84
N ALA A 416 3.34 2.11 4.55
CA ALA A 416 2.63 3.16 5.30
C ALA A 416 3.42 3.63 6.54
N TRP A 417 4.38 2.81 7.01
CA TRP A 417 5.11 3.06 8.25
C TRP A 417 6.48 3.70 8.04
N TYR A 418 7.09 3.45 6.88
CA TYR A 418 8.46 3.86 6.58
C TYR A 418 8.60 4.35 5.13
N ALA A 419 8.80 5.65 4.95
CA ALA A 419 8.94 6.25 3.61
C ALA A 419 10.17 5.75 2.83
N SER A 420 11.23 5.32 3.54
CA SER A 420 12.46 4.81 2.93
C SER A 420 12.35 3.36 2.42
N LEU A 421 11.22 2.68 2.66
CA LEU A 421 11.03 1.27 2.31
C LEU A 421 10.21 1.10 1.03
N ARG A 422 10.69 0.22 0.16
CA ARG A 422 9.96 -0.30 -1.00
C ARG A 422 9.62 -1.76 -0.80
N LEU A 423 8.41 -2.16 -1.19
CA LEU A 423 7.87 -3.49 -0.96
C LEU A 423 7.82 -4.29 -2.27
N TYR A 424 8.35 -5.51 -2.25
CA TYR A 424 8.35 -6.46 -3.36
C TYR A 424 7.53 -7.69 -2.96
N ARG A 425 6.39 -7.87 -3.60
CA ARG A 425 5.39 -8.86 -3.17
C ARG A 425 5.43 -10.09 -4.07
N GLN A 426 5.32 -11.27 -3.45
CA GLN A 426 4.98 -12.48 -4.18
C GLN A 426 3.58 -12.34 -4.80
N PRO A 427 3.40 -12.68 -6.08
CA PRO A 427 2.07 -12.72 -6.70
C PRO A 427 1.28 -13.96 -6.27
N ALA A 428 1.97 -15.04 -5.91
CA ALA A 428 1.41 -16.27 -5.39
C ALA A 428 2.38 -16.89 -4.39
N LEU A 429 1.85 -17.64 -3.42
CA LEU A 429 2.66 -18.26 -2.38
C LEU A 429 3.75 -19.16 -2.99
N GLY A 430 5.00 -18.91 -2.59
CA GLY A 430 6.16 -19.66 -3.06
C GLY A 430 6.81 -19.15 -4.35
N ASP A 431 6.16 -18.23 -5.07
CA ASP A 431 6.78 -17.56 -6.23
C ASP A 431 7.73 -16.44 -5.78
N TRP A 432 8.93 -16.84 -5.33
CA TRP A 432 10.02 -15.90 -5.07
C TRP A 432 10.71 -15.41 -6.34
N GLN A 433 10.53 -16.08 -7.48
CA GLN A 433 11.19 -15.73 -8.73
C GLN A 433 10.74 -14.35 -9.23
N THR A 434 9.44 -14.07 -9.18
CA THR A 434 8.87 -12.78 -9.60
C THR A 434 9.46 -11.59 -8.85
N PRO A 435 9.37 -11.50 -7.50
CA PRO A 435 9.92 -10.36 -6.77
C PRO A 435 11.45 -10.27 -6.87
N ILE A 436 12.16 -11.40 -6.95
CA ILE A 436 13.63 -11.39 -7.10
C ILE A 436 14.05 -10.88 -8.47
N SER A 437 13.34 -11.24 -9.53
CA SER A 437 13.61 -10.72 -10.88
C SER A 437 13.40 -9.19 -10.95
N ALA A 438 12.37 -8.69 -10.25
CA ALA A 438 12.14 -7.24 -10.12
C ALA A 438 13.28 -6.55 -9.36
N ILE A 439 13.75 -7.15 -8.25
CA ILE A 439 14.90 -6.65 -7.48
C ILE A 439 16.16 -6.60 -8.34
N VAL A 440 16.47 -7.67 -9.10
CA VAL A 440 17.65 -7.71 -9.98
C VAL A 440 17.62 -6.55 -10.98
N ARG A 441 16.49 -6.36 -11.66
CA ARG A 441 16.30 -5.26 -12.62
C ARG A 441 16.48 -3.89 -11.97
N ASP A 442 15.85 -3.68 -10.82
CA ASP A 442 15.87 -2.39 -10.14
C ASP A 442 17.27 -2.10 -9.55
N LEU A 443 17.99 -3.14 -9.12
CA LEU A 443 19.38 -3.01 -8.64
C LEU A 443 20.33 -2.65 -9.78
N GLN A 444 20.16 -3.26 -10.96
CA GLN A 444 20.90 -2.90 -12.17
C GLN A 444 20.65 -1.44 -12.56
N ALA A 445 19.41 -0.97 -12.43
CA ALA A 445 19.08 0.44 -12.68
C ALA A 445 19.74 1.36 -11.64
N LEU A 446 19.77 0.97 -10.37
CA LEU A 446 20.43 1.74 -9.30
C LEU A 446 21.95 1.84 -9.51
N VAL A 447 22.61 0.75 -9.90
CA VAL A 447 24.04 0.75 -10.26
C VAL A 447 24.29 1.65 -11.47
N SER A 448 23.44 1.58 -12.50
CA SER A 448 23.56 2.41 -13.70
C SER A 448 23.34 3.90 -13.42
N GLY A 449 22.48 4.20 -12.43
CA GLY A 449 22.16 5.57 -11.98
C GLY A 449 23.25 6.23 -11.11
N ARG A 450 24.16 5.45 -10.51
CA ARG A 450 25.28 5.98 -9.69
C ARG A 450 26.28 6.86 -10.45
N GLY A 451 26.14 7.00 -11.77
CA GLY A 451 26.80 8.04 -12.55
C GLY A 451 26.26 9.47 -12.34
N HIS A 452 25.22 9.67 -11.52
CA HIS A 452 24.64 10.97 -11.15
C HIS A 452 24.26 10.99 -9.66
N VAL A 453 24.75 12.00 -8.92
CA VAL A 453 24.52 12.18 -7.47
C VAL A 453 23.18 12.89 -7.20
N GLY A 454 22.35 12.33 -6.29
CA GLY A 454 21.49 13.12 -5.40
C GLY A 454 19.97 12.87 -5.42
N GLY A 455 19.40 12.53 -4.25
CA GLY A 455 17.97 12.72 -3.91
C GLY A 455 16.99 11.65 -4.43
N PRO A 456 15.73 11.67 -3.93
CA PRO A 456 14.65 10.91 -4.56
C PRO A 456 14.57 11.30 -6.05
N LEU A 457 14.35 10.32 -6.92
CA LEU A 457 14.15 10.58 -8.34
C LEU A 457 12.93 11.50 -8.48
N LEU A 458 13.18 12.79 -8.75
CA LEU A 458 12.11 13.76 -8.99
C LEU A 458 11.37 13.43 -10.28
N THR A 459 12.05 12.77 -11.21
CA THR A 459 11.46 12.33 -12.47
C THR A 459 11.71 10.85 -12.70
N GLU A 460 10.75 10.17 -13.30
CA GLU A 460 10.86 8.80 -13.76
C GLU A 460 10.74 8.75 -15.30
N PRO A 461 11.51 7.90 -15.99
CA PRO A 461 11.49 7.84 -17.44
C PRO A 461 10.19 7.23 -17.96
N VAL A 462 9.66 7.79 -19.05
CA VAL A 462 8.51 7.23 -19.77
C VAL A 462 9.02 6.26 -20.84
N SER A 463 8.85 4.96 -20.60
CA SER A 463 9.38 3.86 -21.42
C SER A 463 8.44 3.36 -22.52
N VAL A 464 7.16 3.74 -22.46
CA VAL A 464 6.12 3.41 -23.45
C VAL A 464 5.27 4.65 -23.74
N CYS A 465 4.68 4.74 -24.93
CA CYS A 465 3.79 5.85 -25.26
C CYS A 465 2.57 5.90 -24.31
N PRO A 466 2.30 7.02 -23.62
CA PRO A 466 1.16 7.14 -22.70
C PRO A 466 -0.22 6.99 -23.36
N LEU A 467 -0.33 7.16 -24.69
CA LEU A 467 -1.61 7.02 -25.40
C LEU A 467 -1.82 5.60 -25.94
N CYS A 468 -0.85 5.02 -26.62
CA CYS A 468 -1.03 3.73 -27.31
C CYS A 468 -0.22 2.56 -26.72
N ALA A 469 0.54 2.79 -25.64
CA ALA A 469 1.49 1.83 -25.05
C ALA A 469 2.59 1.32 -26.02
N GLY A 470 2.74 1.96 -27.19
CA GLY A 470 3.76 1.61 -28.17
C GLY A 470 5.17 1.86 -27.65
N LYS A 471 6.09 0.92 -27.96
CA LYS A 471 7.51 0.97 -27.56
C LYS A 471 8.43 1.61 -28.60
N SER A 472 7.93 1.88 -29.80
CA SER A 472 8.70 2.53 -30.85
C SER A 472 8.70 4.04 -30.62
N LEU A 473 9.70 4.51 -29.87
CA LEU A 473 9.86 5.90 -29.46
C LEU A 473 11.11 6.50 -30.11
N ARG A 474 11.01 7.73 -30.58
CA ARG A 474 12.15 8.51 -31.11
C ARG A 474 12.29 9.80 -30.32
N ASP A 475 13.51 10.17 -29.97
CA ASP A 475 13.76 11.46 -29.31
C ASP A 475 13.50 12.60 -30.31
N VAL A 476 12.81 13.64 -29.84
CA VAL A 476 12.52 14.87 -30.58
C VAL A 476 13.58 15.92 -30.29
N GLY A 477 14.00 16.02 -29.02
CA GLY A 477 15.04 16.95 -28.57
C GLY A 477 15.04 17.11 -27.06
N VAL A 478 15.90 18.01 -26.57
CA VAL A 478 16.04 18.38 -25.16
C VAL A 478 16.06 19.90 -25.05
N TRP A 479 15.24 20.46 -24.17
CA TRP A 479 15.11 21.90 -23.97
C TRP A 479 15.48 22.30 -22.55
N ASP A 480 16.09 23.47 -22.40
CA ASP A 480 16.42 24.08 -21.11
C ASP A 480 15.18 24.74 -20.50
N CYS A 481 14.84 24.36 -19.27
CA CYS A 481 13.65 24.85 -18.57
C CYS A 481 14.00 25.78 -17.40
N ARG A 482 15.27 26.19 -17.22
CA ARG A 482 15.69 27.04 -16.10
C ARG A 482 15.05 28.43 -16.07
N ALA A 483 14.57 28.90 -17.23
CA ALA A 483 13.81 30.15 -17.34
C ALA A 483 12.34 30.00 -16.93
N HIS A 484 11.84 28.78 -16.72
CA HIS A 484 10.47 28.52 -16.30
C HIS A 484 10.24 29.01 -14.87
N ALA A 485 9.08 29.62 -14.60
CA ALA A 485 8.81 30.26 -13.31
C ALA A 485 8.76 29.27 -12.12
N LEU A 486 8.40 28.01 -12.39
CA LEU A 486 8.40 26.95 -11.37
C LEU A 486 9.77 26.30 -11.17
N TRP A 487 10.75 26.56 -12.05
CA TRP A 487 12.05 25.90 -11.96
C TRP A 487 12.84 26.38 -10.74
N HIS A 488 13.41 25.42 -10.02
CA HIS A 488 14.40 25.63 -8.97
C HIS A 488 15.15 24.32 -8.71
N PRO A 489 16.41 24.35 -8.24
CA PRO A 489 17.07 23.16 -7.74
C PRO A 489 16.25 22.52 -6.60
N PRO A 490 16.10 21.18 -6.55
CA PRO A 490 16.79 20.16 -7.34
C PRO A 490 16.09 19.71 -8.64
N LEU A 491 15.07 20.43 -9.15
CA LEU A 491 14.39 20.06 -10.40
C LEU A 491 15.37 19.98 -11.58
N PRO A 492 15.18 19.01 -12.51
CA PRO A 492 16.05 18.88 -13.67
C PRO A 492 16.09 20.19 -14.47
N PRO A 493 17.26 20.62 -14.95
CA PRO A 493 17.41 21.86 -15.72
C PRO A 493 16.94 21.72 -17.17
N THR A 494 16.56 20.51 -17.59
CA THR A 494 16.14 20.23 -18.96
C THR A 494 14.96 19.26 -19.01
N ILE A 495 14.18 19.36 -20.09
CA ILE A 495 13.10 18.43 -20.44
C ILE A 495 13.43 17.78 -21.78
N GLY A 496 13.49 16.45 -21.80
CA GLY A 496 13.56 15.69 -23.04
C GLY A 496 12.16 15.44 -23.60
N TRP A 497 12.03 15.38 -24.92
CA TRP A 497 10.77 15.09 -25.60
C TRP A 497 10.93 13.91 -26.55
N ARG A 498 9.88 13.09 -26.66
CA ARG A 498 9.81 11.90 -27.51
C ARG A 498 8.57 11.92 -28.38
N THR A 499 8.66 11.27 -29.53
CA THR A 499 7.54 11.02 -30.44
C THR A 499 7.33 9.52 -30.61
N CYS A 500 6.07 9.06 -30.54
CA CYS A 500 5.71 7.67 -30.78
C CYS A 500 5.54 7.39 -32.27
N ALA A 501 6.29 6.45 -32.84
CA ALA A 501 6.16 6.09 -34.25
C ALA A 501 4.81 5.45 -34.60
N SER A 502 4.14 4.81 -33.63
CA SER A 502 2.86 4.13 -33.86
C SER A 502 1.66 5.07 -33.96
N CYS A 503 1.63 6.15 -33.18
CA CYS A 503 0.48 7.07 -33.13
C CYS A 503 0.82 8.54 -33.37
N GLY A 504 2.11 8.89 -33.50
CA GLY A 504 2.58 10.27 -33.69
C GLY A 504 2.57 11.14 -32.43
N HIS A 505 2.13 10.61 -31.28
CA HIS A 505 2.07 11.35 -30.01
C HIS A 505 3.43 11.88 -29.58
N VAL A 506 3.48 13.15 -29.21
CA VAL A 506 4.68 13.81 -28.67
C VAL A 506 4.50 14.05 -27.18
N PHE A 507 5.45 13.59 -26.37
CA PHE A 507 5.36 13.62 -24.92
C PHE A 507 6.73 13.75 -24.24
N ALA A 508 6.74 14.21 -23.00
CA ALA A 508 7.96 14.35 -22.20
C ALA A 508 8.63 12.98 -21.97
N SER A 509 9.95 12.91 -22.10
CA SER A 509 10.73 11.66 -21.97
C SER A 509 10.74 11.11 -20.54
N ALA A 510 10.41 11.96 -19.57
CA ALA A 510 10.25 11.63 -18.16
C ALA A 510 9.05 12.39 -17.60
N ARG A 511 8.41 11.83 -16.58
CA ARG A 511 7.33 12.48 -15.82
C ARG A 511 7.79 12.70 -14.39
N TYR A 512 7.21 13.68 -13.70
CA TYR A 512 7.50 13.90 -12.29
C TYR A 512 6.90 12.77 -11.43
N THR A 513 7.67 12.30 -10.46
CA THR A 513 7.18 11.41 -9.39
C THR A 513 6.32 12.22 -8.40
N ALA A 514 5.65 11.57 -7.45
CA ALA A 514 4.89 12.30 -6.42
C ALA A 514 5.78 13.31 -5.64
N ASP A 515 7.02 12.94 -5.35
CA ASP A 515 8.00 13.81 -4.69
C ASP A 515 8.45 14.93 -5.65
N GLY A 516 8.61 14.60 -6.93
CA GLY A 516 8.88 15.56 -8.00
C GLY A 516 7.79 16.59 -8.20
N LEU A 517 6.50 16.21 -8.14
CA LEU A 517 5.37 17.12 -8.22
C LEU A 517 5.28 18.02 -6.99
N THR A 518 5.54 17.45 -5.80
CA THR A 518 5.62 18.21 -4.55
C THR A 518 6.73 19.26 -4.62
N GLU A 519 7.89 18.89 -5.18
CA GLU A 519 8.99 19.81 -5.44
C GLU A 519 8.59 20.87 -6.47
N LEU A 520 8.06 20.46 -7.63
CA LEU A 520 7.68 21.34 -8.73
C LEU A 520 6.75 22.47 -8.28
N PHE A 521 5.73 22.13 -7.50
CA PHE A 521 4.73 23.09 -7.04
C PHE A 521 5.07 23.74 -5.68
N ARG A 522 6.22 23.42 -5.06
CA ARG A 522 6.62 23.99 -3.75
C ARG A 522 6.63 25.52 -3.74
N ARG A 523 7.03 26.14 -4.85
CA ARG A 523 7.16 27.60 -5.00
C ARG A 523 6.00 28.25 -5.75
N ALA A 524 4.94 27.50 -6.06
CA ALA A 524 3.78 28.06 -6.74
C ALA A 524 3.11 29.08 -5.81
N HIS A 525 3.24 30.38 -6.14
CA HIS A 525 2.62 31.44 -5.34
C HIS A 525 1.11 31.54 -5.63
N PRO A 526 0.27 31.91 -4.64
CA PRO A 526 -1.17 32.14 -4.85
C PRO A 526 -1.47 33.18 -5.96
N GLY A 527 -0.55 34.12 -6.21
CA GLY A 527 -0.66 35.12 -7.28
C GLY A 527 -0.33 34.61 -8.69
N GLN A 528 0.28 33.43 -8.84
CA GLN A 528 0.49 32.77 -10.15
C GLN A 528 -0.76 32.04 -10.65
N LEU A 529 -1.77 31.87 -9.78
CA LEU A 529 -3.10 31.36 -10.13
C LEU A 529 -3.98 32.51 -10.62
N GLY A 530 -3.68 33.00 -11.83
CA GLY A 530 -4.61 33.72 -12.70
C GLY A 530 -5.64 34.62 -11.99
N GLY A 531 -5.20 35.52 -11.12
CA GLY A 531 -6.03 36.55 -10.48
C GLY A 531 -6.12 37.83 -11.31
N GLY A 532 -5.84 37.75 -12.62
CA GLY A 532 -6.09 38.84 -13.54
C GLY A 532 -7.59 39.04 -13.69
N ASP A 533 -8.03 40.26 -13.45
CA ASP A 533 -9.36 40.82 -13.74
C ASP A 533 -10.44 39.77 -14.05
N PHE A 534 -11.17 39.37 -13.01
CA PHE A 534 -12.30 38.43 -13.10
C PHE A 534 -13.24 38.77 -14.25
N ASP A 535 -13.48 40.06 -14.48
CA ASP A 535 -14.38 40.56 -15.52
C ASP A 535 -13.81 40.32 -16.93
N ALA A 536 -12.48 40.45 -17.09
CA ALA A 536 -11.80 40.14 -18.36
C ALA A 536 -11.86 38.64 -18.70
N GLN A 537 -11.75 37.76 -17.71
CA GLN A 537 -11.85 36.31 -17.95
C GLN A 537 -13.30 35.87 -18.20
N ARG A 538 -14.27 36.52 -17.54
CA ARG A 538 -15.71 36.25 -17.69
C ARG A 538 -16.18 36.37 -19.15
N PHE A 539 -15.73 37.40 -19.87
CA PHE A 539 -16.05 37.55 -21.30
C PHE A 539 -15.57 36.35 -22.13
N THR A 540 -14.35 35.88 -21.87
CA THR A 540 -13.77 34.75 -22.61
C THR A 540 -14.49 33.45 -22.27
N TRP A 541 -14.78 33.21 -20.99
CA TRP A 541 -15.49 32.02 -20.54
C TRP A 541 -16.96 32.00 -20.97
N SER A 542 -17.62 33.16 -21.08
CA SER A 542 -19.02 33.22 -21.50
C SER A 542 -19.21 32.59 -22.88
N ARG A 543 -18.30 32.86 -23.82
CA ARG A 543 -18.28 32.25 -25.16
C ARG A 543 -18.02 30.74 -25.16
N VAL A 544 -17.29 30.24 -24.17
CA VAL A 544 -17.10 28.80 -23.97
C VAL A 544 -18.40 28.18 -23.48
N VAL A 545 -19.00 28.74 -22.43
CA VAL A 545 -20.26 28.26 -21.85
C VAL A 545 -21.39 28.33 -22.87
N GLU A 546 -21.52 29.42 -23.64
CA GLU A 546 -22.49 29.55 -24.74
C GLU A 546 -22.36 28.44 -25.77
N ARG A 547 -21.13 28.16 -26.23
CA ARG A 547 -20.90 27.10 -27.22
C ARG A 547 -21.21 25.73 -26.66
N VAL A 548 -20.80 25.43 -25.43
CA VAL A 548 -21.09 24.14 -24.79
C VAL A 548 -22.60 23.98 -24.58
N LEU A 549 -23.27 24.99 -24.05
CA LEU A 549 -24.71 25.00 -23.83
C LEU A 549 -25.48 24.82 -25.14
N ALA A 550 -25.07 25.49 -26.22
CA ALA A 550 -25.69 25.36 -27.54
C ALA A 550 -25.61 23.93 -28.12
N GLN A 551 -24.65 23.11 -27.67
CA GLN A 551 -24.52 21.72 -28.06
C GLN A 551 -25.27 20.74 -27.14
N HIS A 552 -25.74 21.19 -25.98
CA HIS A 552 -26.36 20.33 -24.98
C HIS A 552 -27.82 20.03 -25.37
N PRO A 553 -28.26 18.75 -25.44
CA PRO A 553 -29.63 18.40 -25.86
C PRO A 553 -30.73 19.03 -25.01
N ARG A 554 -30.42 19.26 -23.73
CA ARG A 554 -31.30 19.86 -22.73
C ARG A 554 -30.95 21.33 -22.43
N ALA A 555 -30.43 22.09 -23.41
CA ALA A 555 -29.96 23.46 -23.20
C ALA A 555 -31.00 24.36 -22.49
N GLY A 556 -32.30 24.22 -22.82
CA GLY A 556 -33.37 24.99 -22.17
C GLY A 556 -33.56 24.69 -20.68
N SER A 557 -33.10 23.53 -20.19
CA SER A 557 -33.18 23.13 -18.78
C SER A 557 -32.16 23.86 -17.88
N VAL A 558 -31.27 24.68 -18.45
CA VAL A 558 -30.34 25.51 -17.68
C VAL A 558 -31.10 26.56 -16.85
N PHE A 559 -32.22 27.08 -17.36
CA PHE A 559 -33.04 28.08 -16.65
C PHE A 559 -33.78 27.51 -15.43
N SER A 560 -33.92 26.18 -15.36
CA SER A 560 -34.51 25.49 -14.20
C SER A 560 -33.45 24.96 -13.22
N GLY A 561 -32.16 25.23 -13.44
CA GLY A 561 -31.06 24.71 -12.61
C GLY A 561 -30.86 23.20 -12.70
N ALA A 562 -31.37 22.55 -13.75
CA ALA A 562 -31.36 21.09 -13.88
C ALA A 562 -30.11 20.55 -14.59
N LEU A 563 -29.23 21.43 -15.08
CA LEU A 563 -27.94 21.04 -15.67
C LEU A 563 -26.82 21.28 -14.67
N SER A 564 -25.86 20.37 -14.63
CA SER A 564 -24.70 20.46 -13.75
C SER A 564 -23.40 20.54 -14.52
N TRP A 565 -22.42 21.26 -13.97
CA TRP A 565 -21.12 21.48 -14.58
C TRP A 565 -20.01 21.14 -13.59
N LEU A 566 -19.10 20.24 -13.98
CA LEU A 566 -17.87 19.97 -13.23
C LEU A 566 -16.68 20.59 -13.97
N ASP A 567 -15.98 21.52 -13.33
CA ASP A 567 -14.75 22.08 -13.86
C ASP A 567 -13.54 21.48 -13.15
N VAL A 568 -12.77 20.66 -13.86
CA VAL A 568 -11.58 20.00 -13.32
C VAL A 568 -10.37 20.89 -13.53
N GLY A 569 -9.53 21.03 -12.50
CA GLY A 569 -8.42 21.99 -12.51
C GLY A 569 -8.91 23.43 -12.46
N CYS A 570 -9.99 23.70 -11.73
CA CYS A 570 -10.74 24.96 -11.82
C CYS A 570 -9.94 26.23 -11.46
N GLY A 571 -8.81 26.10 -10.75
CA GLY A 571 -7.88 27.19 -10.49
C GLY A 571 -8.55 28.38 -9.80
N ALA A 572 -8.53 29.54 -10.45
CA ALA A 572 -9.16 30.75 -9.90
C ALA A 572 -10.71 30.73 -9.96
N GLY A 573 -11.32 29.73 -10.59
CA GLY A 573 -12.77 29.53 -10.64
C GLY A 573 -13.50 30.19 -11.80
N GLY A 574 -12.81 30.88 -12.72
CA GLY A 574 -13.43 31.68 -13.78
C GLY A 574 -14.51 30.95 -14.59
N LEU A 575 -14.27 29.69 -14.95
CA LEU A 575 -15.25 28.88 -15.68
C LEU A 575 -16.39 28.39 -14.77
N VAL A 576 -16.11 28.01 -13.52
CA VAL A 576 -17.15 27.65 -12.52
C VAL A 576 -18.12 28.81 -12.32
N PHE A 577 -17.61 30.02 -12.10
CA PHE A 577 -18.43 31.21 -11.89
C PHE A 577 -19.27 31.52 -13.12
N THR A 578 -18.66 31.49 -14.31
CA THR A 578 -19.37 31.78 -15.56
C THR A 578 -20.44 30.72 -15.86
N ALA A 579 -20.17 29.43 -15.64
CA ALA A 579 -21.17 28.38 -15.80
C ALA A 579 -22.35 28.57 -14.84
N ALA A 580 -22.08 28.93 -13.58
CA ALA A 580 -23.12 29.22 -12.61
C ALA A 580 -23.99 30.43 -13.03
N GLU A 581 -23.40 31.48 -13.60
CA GLU A 581 -24.15 32.64 -14.12
C GLU A 581 -25.10 32.27 -15.27
N PHE A 582 -24.75 31.27 -16.08
CA PHE A 582 -25.63 30.74 -17.14
C PHE A 582 -26.74 29.83 -16.60
N GLY A 583 -26.73 29.51 -15.31
CA GLY A 583 -27.75 28.70 -14.63
C GLY A 583 -27.36 27.25 -14.34
N PHE A 584 -26.10 26.85 -14.57
CA PHE A 584 -25.65 25.51 -14.20
C PHE A 584 -25.44 25.39 -12.68
N GLU A 585 -25.72 24.19 -12.14
CA GLU A 585 -25.17 23.81 -10.83
C GLU A 585 -23.69 23.46 -10.99
N ALA A 586 -22.82 24.46 -10.85
CA ALA A 586 -21.40 24.36 -11.12
C ALA A 586 -20.58 23.95 -9.87
N THR A 587 -19.66 23.00 -10.06
CA THR A 587 -18.74 22.51 -9.05
C THR A 587 -17.31 22.59 -9.56
N GLY A 588 -16.41 23.20 -8.76
CA GLY A 588 -14.98 23.16 -9.02
C GLY A 588 -14.31 21.93 -8.40
N LEU A 589 -13.42 21.28 -9.14
CA LEU A 589 -12.57 20.20 -8.64
C LEU A 589 -11.11 20.60 -8.87
N ASP A 590 -10.31 20.67 -7.81
CA ASP A 590 -8.89 21.01 -7.90
C ASP A 590 -8.09 20.18 -6.89
N VAL A 591 -6.84 19.88 -7.21
CA VAL A 591 -5.93 19.19 -6.27
C VAL A 591 -5.34 20.13 -5.23
N ARG A 592 -5.49 21.45 -5.43
CA ARG A 592 -4.99 22.50 -4.53
C ARG A 592 -6.10 22.94 -3.58
N GLU A 593 -5.88 22.74 -2.29
CA GLU A 593 -6.83 23.15 -1.24
C GLU A 593 -7.16 24.65 -1.30
N GLU A 594 -6.18 25.51 -1.59
CA GLU A 594 -6.38 26.96 -1.68
C GLU A 594 -7.36 27.36 -2.80
N ALA A 595 -7.30 26.68 -3.95
CA ALA A 595 -8.21 26.92 -5.07
C ALA A 595 -9.64 26.53 -4.67
N ALA A 596 -9.83 25.32 -4.13
CA ALA A 596 -11.14 24.86 -3.70
C ALA A 596 -11.71 25.71 -2.56
N LYS A 597 -10.86 26.10 -1.58
CA LYS A 597 -11.24 26.97 -0.46
C LYS A 597 -11.74 28.32 -0.96
N ARG A 598 -11.04 28.96 -1.91
CA ARG A 598 -11.45 30.25 -2.48
C ARG A 598 -12.86 30.21 -3.08
N LEU A 599 -13.21 29.15 -3.81
CA LEU A 599 -14.55 28.99 -4.37
C LEU A 599 -15.61 28.82 -3.26
N ARG A 600 -15.31 28.02 -2.23
CA ARG A 600 -16.21 27.84 -1.09
C ARG A 600 -16.42 29.12 -0.29
N ASP A 601 -15.36 29.91 -0.08
CA ASP A 601 -15.44 31.21 0.60
C ASP A 601 -16.34 32.20 -0.17
N LEU A 602 -16.43 32.04 -1.50
CA LEU A 602 -17.33 32.80 -2.38
C LEU A 602 -18.74 32.18 -2.51
N GLY A 603 -19.02 31.08 -1.79
CA GLY A 603 -20.33 30.43 -1.76
C GLY A 603 -20.57 29.39 -2.87
N TYR A 604 -19.52 28.99 -3.61
CA TYR A 604 -19.63 27.98 -4.68
C TYR A 604 -19.23 26.59 -4.20
N ARG A 605 -19.77 25.55 -4.86
CA ARG A 605 -19.37 24.16 -4.61
C ARG A 605 -17.96 23.94 -5.13
N ALA A 606 -17.06 23.47 -4.27
CA ALA A 606 -15.74 23.06 -4.69
C ALA A 606 -15.14 21.96 -3.80
N VAL A 607 -14.47 21.02 -4.44
CA VAL A 607 -13.88 19.83 -3.81
C VAL A 607 -12.36 19.85 -4.05
N CYS A 608 -11.60 19.65 -2.97
CA CYS A 608 -10.17 19.40 -3.06
C CYS A 608 -9.95 17.89 -3.20
N ALA A 609 -9.73 17.42 -4.43
CA ALA A 609 -9.48 16.01 -4.70
C ALA A 609 -8.82 15.83 -6.07
N ASP A 610 -8.13 14.70 -6.21
CA ASP A 610 -7.66 14.21 -7.50
C ASP A 610 -8.82 13.65 -8.34
N LEU A 611 -8.80 13.90 -9.66
CA LEU A 611 -9.85 13.45 -10.58
C LEU A 611 -10.10 11.93 -10.50
N GLU A 612 -9.06 11.11 -10.38
CA GLU A 612 -9.18 9.66 -10.33
C GLU A 612 -9.89 9.19 -9.06
N ARG A 613 -9.65 9.89 -7.94
CA ARG A 613 -10.23 9.62 -6.61
C ARG A 613 -11.58 10.28 -6.38
N PHE A 614 -11.98 11.24 -7.21
CA PHE A 614 -13.23 11.93 -7.06
C PHE A 614 -14.43 10.99 -7.30
N VAL A 615 -15.31 10.90 -6.31
CA VAL A 615 -16.57 10.13 -6.38
C VAL A 615 -17.71 11.10 -6.18
N PRO A 616 -18.50 11.40 -7.24
CA PRO A 616 -19.59 12.36 -7.10
C PRO A 616 -20.86 11.68 -6.57
N GLU A 617 -21.73 12.46 -5.94
CA GLU A 617 -23.06 12.01 -5.54
C GLU A 617 -23.97 11.71 -6.75
N ARG A 618 -23.71 12.38 -7.87
CA ARG A 618 -24.45 12.24 -9.13
C ARG A 618 -23.55 12.53 -10.34
N ARG A 619 -23.98 12.09 -11.52
CA ARG A 619 -23.30 12.40 -12.78
C ARG A 619 -23.53 13.87 -13.21
N PHE A 620 -22.66 14.37 -14.07
CA PHE A 620 -22.66 15.74 -14.56
C PHE A 620 -23.14 15.86 -16.00
N SER A 621 -23.87 16.94 -16.29
CA SER A 621 -24.30 17.27 -17.65
C SER A 621 -23.12 17.75 -18.50
N VAL A 622 -22.17 18.45 -17.87
CA VAL A 622 -20.93 18.91 -18.50
C VAL A 622 -19.74 18.63 -17.60
N VAL A 623 -18.63 18.17 -18.17
CA VAL A 623 -17.31 18.14 -17.52
C VAL A 623 -16.32 18.92 -18.39
N SER A 624 -15.59 19.87 -17.81
CA SER A 624 -14.52 20.61 -18.49
C SER A 624 -13.13 20.18 -18.01
N LEU A 625 -12.23 20.01 -18.98
CA LEU A 625 -10.79 19.79 -18.83
C LEU A 625 -10.05 20.93 -19.56
N ALA A 626 -10.03 22.13 -18.97
CA ALA A 626 -9.35 23.28 -19.55
C ALA A 626 -7.90 23.34 -19.06
N ASP A 627 -6.96 23.06 -19.97
CA ASP A 627 -5.52 22.96 -19.70
C ASP A 627 -5.20 21.92 -18.61
N VAL A 628 -5.85 20.75 -18.70
CA VAL A 628 -5.68 19.63 -17.75
C VAL A 628 -5.11 18.40 -18.44
N LEU A 629 -5.64 18.05 -19.62
CA LEU A 629 -5.38 16.77 -20.26
C LEU A 629 -3.91 16.60 -20.68
N GLU A 630 -3.24 17.71 -20.96
CA GLU A 630 -1.81 17.78 -21.29
C GLU A 630 -0.87 17.66 -20.09
N HIS A 631 -1.39 17.81 -18.88
CA HIS A 631 -0.63 17.77 -17.62
C HIS A 631 -0.82 16.44 -16.86
N VAL A 632 -1.80 15.62 -17.24
CA VAL A 632 -2.06 14.32 -16.59
C VAL A 632 -1.16 13.22 -17.19
N PRO A 633 -0.49 12.37 -16.41
CA PRO A 633 0.43 11.35 -16.94
C PRO A 633 -0.19 10.32 -17.90
N PHE A 634 -1.47 9.99 -17.69
CA PHE A 634 -2.20 8.99 -18.46
C PHE A 634 -3.54 9.56 -18.98
N PRO A 635 -3.52 10.31 -20.10
CA PRO A 635 -4.71 10.99 -20.61
C PRO A 635 -5.93 10.10 -20.86
N ARG A 636 -5.71 8.83 -21.23
CA ARG A 636 -6.81 7.87 -21.47
C ARG A 636 -7.54 7.49 -20.19
N ASP A 637 -6.82 7.34 -19.08
CA ASP A 637 -7.42 6.99 -17.80
C ASP A 637 -8.25 8.15 -17.25
N ALA A 638 -7.73 9.38 -17.40
CA ALA A 638 -8.50 10.60 -17.12
C ALA A 638 -9.78 10.68 -17.96
N LEU A 639 -9.72 10.40 -19.27
CA LEU A 639 -10.90 10.39 -20.15
C LEU A 639 -11.92 9.30 -19.77
N ARG A 640 -11.47 8.10 -19.38
CA ARG A 640 -12.36 7.04 -18.86
C ARG A 640 -13.07 7.47 -17.59
N LYS A 641 -12.34 8.11 -16.68
CA LYS A 641 -12.91 8.64 -15.44
C LYS A 641 -13.95 9.70 -15.76
N VAL A 642 -13.63 10.66 -16.63
CA VAL A 642 -14.57 11.70 -17.08
C VAL A 642 -15.81 11.10 -17.73
N ARG A 643 -15.66 10.07 -18.57
CA ARG A 643 -16.79 9.35 -19.16
C ARG A 643 -17.72 8.76 -18.09
N ALA A 644 -17.17 8.21 -17.01
CA ALA A 644 -17.97 7.68 -15.90
C ALA A 644 -18.68 8.78 -15.08
N LEU A 645 -18.12 9.99 -15.04
CA LEU A 645 -18.69 11.16 -14.37
C LEU A 645 -19.81 11.84 -15.17
N LEU A 646 -19.82 11.70 -16.50
CA LEU A 646 -20.81 12.33 -17.38
C LEU A 646 -22.15 11.57 -17.39
N GLU A 647 -23.25 12.30 -17.50
CA GLU A 647 -24.56 11.76 -17.86
C GLU A 647 -24.53 11.12 -19.26
N ASP A 648 -25.52 10.30 -19.61
CA ASP A 648 -25.51 9.55 -20.87
C ASP A 648 -25.58 10.47 -22.11
N ASP A 649 -26.17 11.65 -21.97
CA ASP A 649 -26.19 12.73 -22.98
C ASP A 649 -25.17 13.85 -22.69
N GLY A 650 -24.27 13.62 -21.73
CA GLY A 650 -23.35 14.62 -21.21
C GLY A 650 -22.26 15.04 -22.21
N LEU A 651 -21.76 16.26 -22.02
CA LEU A 651 -20.71 16.86 -22.84
C LEU A 651 -19.39 17.00 -22.10
N LEU A 652 -18.31 16.65 -22.79
CA LEU A 652 -16.94 16.95 -22.41
C LEU A 652 -16.46 18.19 -23.17
N PHE A 653 -15.94 19.18 -22.45
CA PHE A 653 -15.18 20.28 -23.02
C PHE A 653 -13.68 20.10 -22.72
N VAL A 654 -12.84 20.08 -23.75
CA VAL A 654 -11.37 20.03 -23.62
C VAL A 654 -10.76 21.27 -24.26
N SER A 655 -9.85 21.92 -23.56
CA SER A 655 -8.99 22.97 -24.11
C SER A 655 -7.54 22.59 -23.85
N CYS A 656 -6.70 22.54 -24.89
CA CYS A 656 -5.27 22.28 -24.76
C CYS A 656 -4.48 22.75 -26.01
N PRO A 657 -3.14 22.86 -25.96
CA PRO A 657 -2.33 23.20 -27.11
C PRO A 657 -2.49 22.25 -28.31
N ASN A 658 -2.43 22.80 -29.52
CA ASN A 658 -2.47 22.08 -30.78
C ASN A 658 -1.15 22.24 -31.55
N MET A 659 -0.33 21.19 -31.53
CA MET A 659 0.98 21.21 -32.16
C MET A 659 0.97 21.33 -33.69
N ASP A 660 -0.17 21.06 -34.33
CA ASP A 660 -0.27 21.12 -35.80
C ASP A 660 -0.54 22.53 -36.33
N CYS A 661 -0.91 23.48 -35.47
CA CYS A 661 -1.41 24.78 -35.91
C CYS A 661 -0.29 25.72 -36.41
N ALA A 662 -0.68 26.73 -37.18
CA ALA A 662 0.27 27.70 -37.74
C ALA A 662 1.03 28.49 -36.67
N ALA A 663 0.37 28.81 -35.55
CA ALA A 663 1.00 29.52 -34.43
C ALA A 663 2.13 28.67 -33.81
N TRP A 664 1.90 27.37 -33.61
CA TRP A 664 2.93 26.45 -33.12
C TRP A 664 4.13 26.42 -34.06
N ARG A 665 3.89 26.18 -35.36
CA ARG A 665 4.96 26.14 -36.38
C ARG A 665 5.75 27.45 -36.44
N GLY A 666 5.07 28.60 -36.32
CA GLY A 666 5.70 29.90 -36.28
C GLY A 666 6.61 30.08 -35.06
N MET A 667 6.16 29.62 -33.89
CA MET A 667 6.98 29.67 -32.67
C MET A 667 8.16 28.69 -32.72
N ASP A 668 7.98 27.49 -33.27
CA ASP A 668 9.07 26.53 -33.50
C ASP A 668 10.13 27.10 -34.45
N ALA A 669 9.70 27.69 -35.57
CA ALA A 669 10.61 28.31 -36.54
C ALA A 669 11.37 29.50 -35.95
N ALA A 670 10.77 30.22 -35.01
CA ALA A 670 11.40 31.31 -34.28
C ALA A 670 12.27 30.85 -33.09
N GLY A 671 12.28 29.55 -32.76
CA GLY A 671 12.97 29.02 -31.58
C GLY A 671 12.41 29.55 -30.25
N ALA A 672 11.14 29.94 -30.24
CA ALA A 672 10.49 30.66 -29.14
C ALA A 672 9.19 29.99 -28.67
N ASN A 673 9.04 28.69 -28.89
CA ASN A 673 7.84 27.95 -28.51
C ASN A 673 7.88 27.56 -27.03
N PRO A 674 7.03 28.14 -26.16
CA PRO A 674 7.07 27.94 -24.72
C PRO A 674 6.75 26.51 -24.29
N TYR A 675 5.91 25.78 -25.06
CA TYR A 675 5.42 24.45 -24.68
C TYR A 675 6.51 23.39 -24.57
N TRP A 676 7.69 23.60 -25.18
CA TRP A 676 8.82 22.69 -25.00
C TRP A 676 9.53 22.86 -23.65
N HIS A 677 9.30 23.99 -22.97
CA HIS A 677 9.99 24.40 -21.74
C HIS A 677 9.11 24.33 -20.49
N GLU A 678 7.80 24.12 -20.64
CA GLU A 678 6.83 24.04 -19.54
C GLU A 678 7.04 22.74 -18.73
N LEU A 679 7.33 22.88 -17.44
CA LEU A 679 7.75 21.76 -16.58
C LEU A 679 6.61 20.79 -16.29
N GLU A 680 5.42 21.32 -16.07
CA GLU A 680 4.19 20.59 -15.81
C GLU A 680 3.63 19.92 -17.07
N HIS A 681 4.03 20.37 -18.26
CA HIS A 681 3.46 19.96 -19.55
C HIS A 681 4.02 18.62 -20.01
N LEU A 682 3.18 17.60 -20.11
CA LEU A 682 3.60 16.22 -20.43
C LEU A 682 3.28 15.81 -21.88
N HIS A 683 2.30 16.45 -22.51
CA HIS A 683 1.75 15.98 -23.79
C HIS A 683 1.50 17.11 -24.79
N ASN A 684 2.18 17.04 -25.94
CA ASN A 684 1.90 17.88 -27.08
C ASN A 684 0.93 17.14 -28.00
N PHE A 685 -0.36 17.52 -27.92
CA PHE A 685 -1.40 16.95 -28.75
C PHE A 685 -1.44 17.60 -30.13
N SER A 686 -1.67 16.78 -31.13
CA SER A 686 -2.12 17.21 -32.44
C SER A 686 -3.64 17.11 -32.50
N ARG A 687 -4.30 17.87 -33.39
CA ARG A 687 -5.75 17.71 -33.59
C ARG A 687 -6.12 16.26 -33.88
N ARG A 688 -5.28 15.56 -34.65
CA ARG A 688 -5.49 14.15 -35.01
C ARG A 688 -5.32 13.22 -33.81
N SER A 689 -4.29 13.41 -32.98
CA SER A 689 -4.07 12.53 -31.83
C SER A 689 -5.14 12.73 -30.77
N LEU A 690 -5.56 13.97 -30.49
CA LEU A 690 -6.64 14.24 -29.55
C LEU A 690 -7.98 13.67 -30.02
N ALA A 691 -8.33 13.87 -31.30
CA ALA A 691 -9.54 13.30 -31.90
C ALA A 691 -9.56 11.76 -31.79
N ALA A 692 -8.43 11.10 -32.07
CA ALA A 692 -8.32 9.66 -32.02
C ALA A 692 -8.49 9.09 -30.60
N ILE A 693 -7.94 9.76 -29.57
CA ILE A 693 -8.11 9.28 -28.19
C ILE A 693 -9.51 9.54 -27.64
N LEU A 694 -10.14 10.65 -28.03
CA LEU A 694 -11.53 10.92 -27.65
C LEU A 694 -12.47 9.88 -28.26
N ASP A 695 -12.29 9.55 -29.54
CA ASP A 695 -13.02 8.44 -30.16
C ASP A 695 -12.73 7.13 -29.42
N ALA A 696 -11.47 6.74 -29.24
CA ALA A 696 -11.11 5.49 -28.57
C ALA A 696 -11.67 5.35 -27.15
N GLU A 697 -11.86 6.46 -26.42
CA GLU A 697 -12.42 6.48 -25.07
C GLU A 697 -13.94 6.74 -25.04
N GLY A 698 -14.63 6.61 -26.18
CA GLY A 698 -16.08 6.60 -26.22
C GLY A 698 -16.72 7.98 -26.29
N PHE A 699 -16.10 8.93 -27.00
CA PHE A 699 -16.67 10.26 -27.24
C PHE A 699 -16.86 10.55 -28.73
N ASP A 700 -18.01 11.13 -29.08
CA ASP A 700 -18.28 11.66 -30.42
C ASP A 700 -17.92 13.15 -30.48
N LEU A 701 -17.07 13.55 -31.42
CA LEU A 701 -16.68 14.95 -31.58
C LEU A 701 -17.86 15.76 -32.11
N VAL A 702 -18.26 16.80 -31.37
CA VAL A 702 -19.41 17.65 -31.71
C VAL A 702 -18.96 18.96 -32.34
N SER A 703 -17.93 19.60 -31.76
CA SER A 703 -17.46 20.91 -32.21
C SER A 703 -15.97 21.06 -32.01
N TYR A 704 -15.34 21.82 -32.90
CA TYR A 704 -13.94 22.22 -32.82
C TYR A 704 -13.84 23.76 -32.82
N GLY A 705 -12.99 24.31 -31.96
CA GLY A 705 -12.70 25.72 -31.86
C GLY A 705 -11.21 25.99 -31.71
N VAL A 706 -10.83 27.25 -31.93
CA VAL A 706 -9.51 27.77 -31.58
C VAL A 706 -9.69 28.66 -30.37
N SER A 707 -8.88 28.44 -29.33
CA SER A 707 -9.03 29.18 -28.09
C SER A 707 -8.72 30.66 -28.26
N GLN A 708 -9.50 31.49 -27.58
CA GLN A 708 -9.23 32.93 -27.46
C GLN A 708 -8.37 33.25 -26.23
N ARG A 709 -8.13 32.26 -25.36
CA ARG A 709 -7.35 32.40 -24.13
C ARG A 709 -5.85 32.38 -24.38
N TYR A 710 -5.40 31.43 -25.18
CA TYR A 710 -3.98 31.16 -25.41
C TYR A 710 -3.67 30.97 -26.89
N LYS A 711 -2.46 31.37 -27.28
CA LYS A 711 -1.94 31.11 -28.63
C LYS A 711 -1.83 29.60 -28.84
N ALA A 712 -2.05 29.14 -30.06
CA ALA A 712 -1.90 27.72 -30.44
C ALA A 712 -2.83 26.70 -29.72
N CYS A 713 -3.76 27.12 -28.86
CA CYS A 713 -4.71 26.20 -28.22
C CYS A 713 -5.92 25.89 -29.09
N MET A 714 -6.34 24.62 -29.06
CA MET A 714 -7.60 24.14 -29.63
C MET A 714 -8.60 23.83 -28.53
N GLU A 715 -9.87 23.89 -28.90
CA GLU A 715 -10.99 23.58 -28.03
C GLU A 715 -11.86 22.53 -28.72
N ILE A 716 -12.26 21.50 -27.98
CA ILE A 716 -13.12 20.43 -28.48
C ILE A 716 -14.29 20.25 -27.53
N ILE A 717 -15.50 20.19 -28.11
CA ILE A 717 -16.69 19.69 -27.42
C ILE A 717 -16.95 18.30 -27.96
N ALA A 718 -17.02 17.31 -27.06
CA ALA A 718 -17.31 15.94 -27.40
C ALA A 718 -18.48 15.41 -26.55
N ARG A 719 -19.31 14.56 -27.13
CA ARG A 719 -20.46 13.95 -26.46
C ARG A 719 -20.10 12.56 -26.01
N ARG A 720 -20.50 12.19 -24.79
CA ARG A 720 -20.35 10.81 -24.31
C ARG A 720 -21.17 9.86 -25.20
N ARG A 721 -20.54 8.78 -25.68
CA ARG A 721 -21.26 7.67 -26.31
C ARG A 721 -21.93 6.80 -25.26
N PRO A 722 -23.20 6.38 -25.49
CA PRO A 722 -23.88 5.41 -24.64
C PRO A 722 -23.03 4.14 -24.47
N ASP A 723 -23.09 3.53 -23.29
CA ASP A 723 -22.49 2.21 -23.10
C ASP A 723 -23.20 1.20 -24.00
N VAL A 724 -22.43 0.52 -24.86
CA VAL A 724 -22.98 -0.52 -25.73
C VAL A 724 -23.19 -1.77 -24.88
N GLY A 725 -24.40 -1.95 -24.34
CA GLY A 725 -24.76 -3.12 -23.55
C GLY A 725 -26.26 -3.37 -23.50
N GLY A 726 -26.72 -4.34 -24.31
CA GLY A 726 -27.97 -5.06 -24.11
C GLY A 726 -29.27 -4.35 -24.52
N SER A 727 -29.50 -4.17 -25.82
CA SER A 727 -30.88 -4.09 -26.31
C SER A 727 -31.48 -5.49 -26.38
N ALA A 728 -32.55 -5.70 -25.61
CA ALA A 728 -33.61 -6.71 -25.74
C ALA A 728 -33.21 -8.20 -25.74
#